data_AF-A0AAV4ENZ2-F1
#
_entry.id   AF-A0AAV4ENZ2-F1
#
_cell.length_a   1.000
_cell.length_b   1.000
_cell.length_c   1.000
_cell.angle_alpha   90.00
_cell.angle_beta   90.00
_cell.angle_gamma   90.00
#
_symmetry.space_group_name_H-M   'P 1'
#
loop_
_entity.id
_entity.type
_entity.pdbx_description
1 polymer ?
#
loop_
_entity_poly.entity_id
_entity_poly.type
_entity_poly.pdbx_seq_one_letter_code
_entity_poly.pdbx_strand_id
1 'polypeptide(L)'
;MAAGPQFELRDAISPYVCSTPLDFSEERNHLSRVVFPQLNQLCKSRGSFFNPTDLRWIPGDPNTEKGFLLTTVLSSIKRCSPFFICLLGETYGPFREQGSPPLNQFSSFTTTRKSGGSNSLGVLTPGSRPGKVGYRRESRGASVGGADGLQAGEGTLGLDGQGDWLDKNFLMAGKGGHPWVLQEGHQNSSITELEVTQGVLLCDNLYSTLYYRQSDHLDDKLARAVDEKAQDRLLQRFQSESEEARSKVHDLRQRMVNRGVPVRYFRTVEELGQIVLEDWVEIINSVLPPLCHSVKLLDTLEFKEWQAQQSFIRSRTEKFLTCPGVEETFQTLTDFAFGCQRAEVKMDLLDELLSTAANNTKIRSYSATSPYKKKSAEVDHEKPILMLVGDRGVGKSSMAAKWLTDFKDENSSEAAGIAVISHFVSASNNSTDLVNFIRHCIVKLREAYLLSEPHDPLSIRAAVESESEAKDQSFRSLCEAFVAALGLGPCVILLDGVNELTSARGLSAREVKEFAWLQESLPRTCRLILTTTRSDISHRSLVNRKDVIVVNCPESTTDPINTLSMVKQHDPLLSQLVGGESRLQRVSQLKIMSTALGARVVASEISCHRIYSNLPAFLEDCAEVRVIALSRLNTDAPLSCLFIISLSCGRI
;
A
#
# COMPACT_ATOMS: atom_id res chain seq x y z
N MET A 1 32.26 -0.11 17.12
CA MET A 1 31.19 0.46 16.28
C MET A 1 30.16 -0.63 16.11
N ALA A 2 28.92 -0.45 16.56
CA ALA A 2 27.89 -1.46 16.37
C ALA A 2 27.75 -1.73 14.87
N ALA A 3 27.83 -3.00 14.46
CA ALA A 3 27.61 -3.38 13.08
C ALA A 3 26.20 -2.91 12.68
N GLY A 4 26.12 -1.96 11.74
CA GLY A 4 24.85 -1.53 11.18
C GLY A 4 24.12 -2.71 10.52
N PRO A 5 22.80 -2.62 10.30
CA PRO A 5 22.05 -3.69 9.66
C PRO A 5 22.64 -4.02 8.28
N GLN A 6 22.83 -5.31 8.00
CA GLN A 6 23.37 -5.83 6.74
C GLN A 6 22.52 -5.41 5.51
N PHE A 7 21.24 -5.10 5.72
CA PHE A 7 20.32 -4.66 4.67
C PHE A 7 19.43 -3.53 5.21
N GLU A 8 19.16 -2.54 4.37
CA GLU A 8 18.31 -1.38 4.69
C GLU A 8 17.16 -1.31 3.69
N LEU A 9 15.92 -1.19 4.18
CA LEU A 9 14.75 -1.12 3.30
C LEU A 9 14.67 0.31 2.80
N ARG A 10 14.90 0.50 1.50
CA ARG A 10 14.94 1.83 0.90
C ARG A 10 13.67 2.10 0.09
N ASP A 11 13.13 3.28 0.29
CA ASP A 11 11.93 3.72 -0.38
C ASP A 11 12.17 3.87 -1.89
N ALA A 12 11.16 3.51 -2.67
CA ALA A 12 11.17 3.72 -4.11
C ALA A 12 11.09 5.22 -4.41
N ILE A 13 11.95 5.69 -5.30
CA ILE A 13 11.85 7.06 -5.82
C ILE A 13 10.71 7.06 -6.84
N SER A 14 9.60 7.69 -6.46
CA SER A 14 8.34 7.61 -7.19
C SER A 14 7.83 9.00 -7.61
N PRO A 15 8.46 9.66 -8.59
CA PRO A 15 8.03 10.98 -9.02
C PRO A 15 6.67 10.98 -9.68
N TYR A 16 5.89 12.02 -9.42
CA TYR A 16 4.73 12.32 -10.26
C TYR A 16 5.19 13.05 -11.52
N VAL A 17 4.69 12.62 -12.69
CA VAL A 17 4.96 13.29 -13.97
C VAL A 17 3.75 14.14 -14.35
N CYS A 18 3.92 15.45 -14.31
CA CYS A 18 2.94 16.46 -14.69
C CYS A 18 3.23 16.97 -16.11
N SER A 19 2.19 17.12 -16.92
CA SER A 19 2.24 17.82 -18.20
C SER A 19 0.86 18.29 -18.60
N THR A 20 0.77 19.25 -19.50
CA THR A 20 -0.48 19.50 -20.24
C THR A 20 -0.91 18.25 -21.00
N PRO A 21 -2.23 18.06 -21.22
CA PRO A 21 -2.74 16.90 -21.95
C PRO A 21 -2.37 17.02 -23.43
N LEU A 22 -2.19 15.86 -24.09
CA LEU A 22 -1.97 15.70 -25.54
C LEU A 22 -0.62 16.19 -26.08
N ASP A 23 -0.06 17.31 -25.64
CA ASP A 23 1.10 17.96 -26.28
C ASP A 23 2.48 17.39 -25.87
N PHE A 24 2.58 16.57 -24.82
CA PHE A 24 3.84 15.95 -24.35
C PHE A 24 3.95 14.43 -24.56
N SER A 25 3.20 13.88 -25.52
CA SER A 25 3.18 12.41 -25.69
C SER A 25 4.53 11.85 -26.14
N GLU A 26 5.27 12.56 -26.98
CA GLU A 26 6.57 12.11 -27.50
C GLU A 26 7.62 12.11 -26.38
N GLU A 27 7.69 13.22 -25.64
CA GLU A 27 8.56 13.43 -24.49
C GLU A 27 8.30 12.38 -23.41
N ARG A 28 7.05 12.19 -22.98
CA ARG A 28 6.71 11.20 -21.94
C ARG A 28 6.99 9.77 -22.41
N ASN A 29 6.80 9.47 -23.70
CA ASN A 29 7.18 8.17 -24.26
C ASN A 29 8.68 7.95 -24.24
N HIS A 30 9.48 8.96 -24.56
CA HIS A 30 10.94 8.87 -24.50
C HIS A 30 11.42 8.70 -23.06
N LEU A 31 10.90 9.48 -22.11
CA LEU A 31 11.22 9.33 -20.69
C LEU A 31 10.91 7.90 -20.20
N SER A 32 9.72 7.38 -20.53
CA SER A 32 9.29 6.03 -20.14
C SER A 32 10.14 4.90 -20.76
N ARG A 33 10.53 5.03 -22.03
CA ARG A 33 11.22 3.96 -22.77
C ARG A 33 12.74 3.99 -22.64
N VAL A 34 13.33 5.15 -22.39
CA VAL A 34 14.79 5.36 -22.47
C VAL A 34 15.37 5.83 -21.14
N VAL A 35 14.81 6.87 -20.53
CA VAL A 35 15.41 7.55 -19.36
C VAL A 35 15.09 6.82 -18.06
N PHE A 36 13.81 6.57 -17.78
CA PHE A 36 13.37 5.92 -16.55
C PHE A 36 13.94 4.51 -16.36
N PRO A 37 14.14 3.67 -17.40
CA PRO A 37 14.85 2.40 -17.25
C PRO A 37 16.29 2.55 -16.75
N GLN A 38 17.02 3.57 -17.22
CA GLN A 38 18.39 3.85 -16.76
C GLN A 38 18.42 4.31 -15.31
N LEU A 39 17.52 5.24 -14.93
CA LEU A 39 17.36 5.67 -13.53
C LEU A 39 16.97 4.50 -12.62
N ASN A 40 16.09 3.61 -13.10
CA ASN A 40 15.70 2.41 -12.36
C ASN A 40 16.87 1.45 -12.17
N GLN A 41 17.77 1.30 -13.15
CA GLN A 41 18.97 0.50 -12.99
C GLN A 41 19.88 1.06 -11.89
N LEU A 42 20.01 2.39 -11.81
CA LEU A 42 20.76 3.06 -10.75
C LEU A 42 20.10 2.83 -9.38
N CYS A 43 18.79 3.02 -9.23
CA CYS A 43 18.08 2.73 -8.00
C CYS A 43 18.21 1.25 -7.59
N LYS A 44 18.13 0.33 -8.55
CA LYS A 44 18.31 -1.12 -8.32
C LYS A 44 19.68 -1.45 -7.74
N SER A 45 20.75 -0.84 -8.26
CA SER A 45 22.09 -1.01 -7.69
C SER A 45 22.23 -0.49 -6.25
N ARG A 46 21.22 0.25 -5.77
CA ARG A 46 21.15 0.84 -4.43
C ARG A 46 20.06 0.21 -3.56
N GLY A 47 19.52 -0.93 -3.97
CA GLY A 47 18.51 -1.68 -3.22
C GLY A 47 17.10 -1.06 -3.27
N SER A 48 16.83 -0.19 -4.24
CA SER A 48 15.53 0.48 -4.43
C SER A 48 15.09 0.41 -5.91
N PHE A 49 14.01 1.09 -6.28
CA PHE A 49 13.50 1.17 -7.64
C PHE A 49 13.09 2.61 -7.98
N PHE A 50 13.11 2.92 -9.27
CA PHE A 50 12.56 4.16 -9.80
C PHE A 50 11.18 3.87 -10.39
N ASN A 51 10.13 4.43 -9.80
CA ASN A 51 8.74 4.09 -10.10
C ASN A 51 7.88 5.35 -10.37
N PRO A 52 8.01 5.97 -11.55
CA PRO A 52 7.32 7.21 -11.88
C PRO A 52 5.81 6.98 -12.04
N THR A 53 5.01 7.88 -11.48
CA THR A 53 3.55 7.92 -11.68
C THR A 53 3.20 8.80 -12.87
N ASP A 54 2.89 8.18 -14.00
CA ASP A 54 2.55 8.82 -15.29
C ASP A 54 1.05 8.68 -15.57
N LEU A 55 0.21 9.52 -14.93
CA LEU A 55 -1.23 9.55 -15.19
C LEU A 55 -1.53 10.35 -16.46
N ARG A 56 -1.84 9.65 -17.55
CA ARG A 56 -2.27 10.26 -18.81
C ARG A 56 -3.79 10.29 -18.87
N TRP A 57 -4.32 11.42 -19.31
CA TRP A 57 -5.76 11.65 -19.44
C TRP A 57 -6.05 12.49 -20.67
N ILE A 58 -7.27 12.40 -21.17
CA ILE A 58 -7.75 13.13 -22.34
C ILE A 58 -9.02 13.88 -21.92
N PRO A 59 -9.14 15.19 -22.21
CA PRO A 59 -10.36 15.94 -21.93
C PRO A 59 -11.59 15.29 -22.59
N GLY A 60 -12.66 15.06 -21.83
CA GLY A 60 -13.92 14.53 -22.33
C GLY A 60 -13.98 13.01 -22.50
N ASP A 61 -12.98 12.26 -22.03
CA ASP A 61 -13.09 10.81 -21.93
C ASP A 61 -14.10 10.38 -20.81
N PRO A 62 -14.61 9.14 -20.83
CA PRO A 62 -15.58 8.69 -19.83
C PRO A 62 -15.10 8.75 -18.37
N ASN A 63 -13.78 8.82 -18.13
CA ASN A 63 -13.21 8.90 -16.79
C ASN A 63 -13.17 10.35 -16.26
N THR A 64 -12.85 11.30 -17.14
CA THR A 64 -12.88 12.73 -16.87
C THR A 64 -14.32 13.23 -16.69
N GLU A 65 -15.27 12.74 -17.48
CA GLU A 65 -16.69 13.12 -17.39
C GLU A 65 -17.36 12.76 -16.06
N LYS A 66 -16.85 11.73 -15.36
CA LYS A 66 -17.36 11.31 -14.04
C LYS A 66 -16.91 12.22 -12.90
N GLY A 67 -15.99 13.17 -13.13
CA GLY A 67 -15.55 14.13 -12.12
C GLY A 67 -14.42 13.65 -11.19
N PHE A 68 -13.78 12.50 -11.44
CA PHE A 68 -12.78 11.94 -10.52
C PHE A 68 -11.32 12.24 -10.89
N LEU A 69 -11.06 12.84 -12.05
CA LEU A 69 -9.71 13.08 -12.56
C LEU A 69 -8.92 13.95 -11.58
N LEU A 70 -9.43 15.14 -11.27
CA LEU A 70 -8.69 16.12 -10.47
C LEU A 70 -8.37 15.58 -9.08
N THR A 71 -9.32 14.93 -8.40
CA THR A 71 -9.05 14.26 -7.11
C THR A 71 -7.96 13.20 -7.23
N THR A 72 -7.99 12.39 -8.30
CA THR A 72 -7.05 11.29 -8.50
C THR A 72 -5.63 11.82 -8.72
N VAL A 73 -5.50 12.84 -9.56
CA VAL A 73 -4.24 13.52 -9.87
C VAL A 73 -3.65 14.18 -8.61
N LEU A 74 -4.43 15.01 -7.91
CA LEU A 74 -3.95 15.72 -6.71
C LEU A 74 -3.56 14.76 -5.57
N SER A 75 -4.33 13.68 -5.39
CA SER A 75 -3.99 12.62 -4.41
C SER A 75 -2.78 11.78 -4.85
N SER A 76 -2.50 11.67 -6.14
CA SER A 76 -1.29 11.01 -6.64
C SER A 76 -0.05 11.86 -6.40
N ILE A 77 -0.14 13.16 -6.63
CA ILE A 77 0.94 14.11 -6.34
C ILE A 77 1.32 14.06 -4.86
N LYS A 78 0.33 14.08 -3.94
CA LYS A 78 0.57 13.93 -2.50
C LYS A 78 1.32 12.63 -2.15
N ARG A 79 0.99 11.51 -2.81
CA ARG A 79 1.65 10.20 -2.60
C ARG A 79 3.06 10.11 -3.19
N CYS A 80 3.34 10.90 -4.23
CA CYS A 80 4.65 10.94 -4.88
C CYS A 80 5.62 11.89 -4.17
N SER A 81 5.14 12.68 -3.21
CA SER A 81 5.98 13.59 -2.42
C SER A 81 7.12 12.81 -1.75
N PRO A 82 8.37 13.30 -1.79
CA PRO A 82 8.81 14.64 -2.18
C PRO A 82 9.20 14.86 -3.66
N PHE A 83 8.80 13.96 -4.58
CA PHE A 83 9.30 13.90 -5.96
C PHE A 83 8.29 14.41 -7.02
N PHE A 84 8.69 15.39 -7.83
CA PHE A 84 7.82 15.98 -8.85
C PHE A 84 8.57 16.38 -10.13
N ILE A 85 8.11 15.88 -11.27
CA ILE A 85 8.59 16.24 -12.61
C ILE A 85 7.46 16.99 -13.32
N CYS A 86 7.75 18.16 -13.86
CA CYS A 86 6.76 18.92 -14.62
C CYS A 86 7.31 19.29 -16.00
N LEU A 87 6.54 18.97 -17.05
CA LEU A 87 6.80 19.38 -18.42
C LEU A 87 5.79 20.47 -18.79
N LEU A 88 6.26 21.67 -19.16
CA LEU A 88 5.38 22.76 -19.59
C LEU A 88 5.74 23.23 -21.00
N GLY A 89 4.71 23.40 -21.81
CA GLY A 89 4.75 23.91 -23.18
C GLY A 89 3.94 25.19 -23.30
N GLU A 90 3.47 25.52 -24.50
CA GLU A 90 2.70 26.74 -24.76
C GLU A 90 1.19 26.57 -24.52
N THR A 91 0.70 25.34 -24.41
CA THR A 91 -0.70 25.04 -24.06
C THR A 91 -0.95 25.23 -22.57
N TYR A 92 -2.16 25.64 -22.21
CA TYR A 92 -2.58 25.77 -20.81
C TYR A 92 -3.43 24.59 -20.33
N GLY A 93 -4.14 23.92 -21.25
CA GLY A 93 -5.12 22.88 -20.96
C GLY A 93 -6.49 23.42 -20.57
N PRO A 94 -7.50 22.55 -20.36
CA PRO A 94 -8.87 22.94 -20.04
C PRO A 94 -8.96 23.75 -18.72
N PHE A 95 -9.64 24.89 -18.76
CA PHE A 95 -9.86 25.77 -17.62
C PHE A 95 -11.26 26.43 -17.68
N ARG A 96 -11.72 27.00 -16.56
CA ARG A 96 -12.99 27.75 -16.48
C ARG A 96 -12.76 29.22 -16.82
N GLU A 97 -13.58 29.80 -17.69
CA GLU A 97 -13.50 31.22 -18.06
C GLU A 97 -13.81 32.15 -16.88
N GLN A 98 -13.23 33.36 -16.85
CA GLN A 98 -13.36 34.33 -15.75
C GLN A 98 -14.80 34.78 -15.45
N GLY A 99 -15.74 34.59 -16.38
CA GLY A 99 -17.17 34.86 -16.17
C GLY A 99 -18.00 33.68 -15.65
N SER A 100 -17.37 32.52 -15.41
CA SER A 100 -18.08 31.31 -14.97
C SER A 100 -18.64 31.47 -13.55
N PRO A 101 -19.85 30.97 -13.25
CA PRO A 101 -20.41 31.03 -11.90
C PRO A 101 -19.48 30.40 -10.85
N PRO A 102 -19.38 30.94 -9.63
CA PRO A 102 -18.54 30.37 -8.60
C PRO A 102 -19.03 28.99 -8.15
N LEU A 103 -18.11 28.06 -7.99
CA LEU A 103 -18.37 26.71 -7.48
C LEU A 103 -18.30 26.71 -5.95
N ASN A 104 -19.41 26.34 -5.32
CA ASN A 104 -19.50 26.23 -3.86
C ASN A 104 -19.78 24.77 -3.46
N GLN A 105 -19.20 24.33 -2.32
CA GLN A 105 -19.35 22.96 -1.79
C GLN A 105 -20.81 22.52 -1.57
N PHE A 106 -21.73 23.48 -1.43
CA PHE A 106 -23.17 23.27 -1.17
C PHE A 106 -24.08 23.35 -2.40
N SER A 107 -23.53 23.50 -3.61
CA SER A 107 -24.36 23.41 -4.82
C SER A 107 -24.83 21.96 -5.01
N SER A 108 -26.10 21.71 -4.71
CA SER A 108 -26.75 20.46 -5.07
C SER A 108 -26.89 20.42 -6.59
N PHE A 109 -26.51 19.30 -7.22
CA PHE A 109 -26.77 19.06 -8.64
C PHE A 109 -28.28 19.05 -8.89
N THR A 110 -28.87 20.20 -9.20
CA THR A 110 -30.19 20.27 -9.82
C THR A 110 -30.01 19.94 -11.29
N THR A 111 -30.15 18.66 -11.65
CA THR A 111 -30.34 18.27 -13.05
C THR A 111 -31.58 18.98 -13.58
N THR A 112 -31.38 20.05 -14.35
CA THR A 112 -32.43 20.74 -15.09
C THR A 112 -32.93 19.81 -16.21
N ARG A 113 -33.94 18.99 -15.90
CA ARG A 113 -34.78 18.37 -16.93
C ARG A 113 -35.48 19.51 -17.67
N LYS A 114 -35.11 19.76 -18.93
CA LYS A 114 -35.89 20.60 -19.85
C LYS A 114 -37.27 19.96 -20.02
N SER A 115 -38.29 20.47 -19.34
CA SER A 115 -39.68 20.30 -19.77
C SER A 115 -40.03 21.50 -20.65
N GLY A 116 -40.17 21.26 -21.96
CA GLY A 116 -40.84 22.20 -22.84
C GLY A 116 -42.32 22.32 -22.47
N GLY A 117 -42.87 23.52 -22.61
CA GLY A 117 -44.31 23.74 -22.52
C GLY A 117 -44.70 24.95 -21.70
N SER A 118 -44.81 26.08 -22.39
CA SER A 118 -45.48 27.31 -22.02
C SER A 118 -46.77 27.14 -21.22
N ASN A 119 -46.98 27.95 -20.18
CA ASN A 119 -48.17 28.81 -20.09
C ASN A 119 -48.10 29.83 -18.93
N SER A 120 -48.49 31.06 -19.31
CA SER A 120 -48.85 32.28 -18.56
C SER A 120 -49.19 32.18 -17.07
N LEU A 121 -48.61 33.10 -16.30
CA LEU A 121 -49.08 33.52 -14.97
C LEU A 121 -50.54 33.98 -15.02
N GLY A 122 -51.39 33.34 -14.21
CA GLY A 122 -52.70 33.81 -13.80
C GLY A 122 -52.84 33.69 -12.28
N VAL A 123 -53.24 34.79 -11.66
CA VAL A 123 -53.30 35.10 -10.23
C VAL A 123 -54.14 34.10 -9.41
N LEU A 124 -53.65 33.77 -8.21
CA LEU A 124 -54.36 32.99 -7.18
C LEU A 124 -55.55 33.77 -6.58
N THR A 125 -56.73 33.16 -6.55
CA THR A 125 -57.70 33.31 -5.44
C THR A 125 -58.34 31.95 -5.10
N PRO A 126 -58.68 31.69 -3.81
CA PRO A 126 -58.93 30.34 -3.30
C PRO A 126 -60.42 29.97 -3.26
N GLY A 127 -60.74 28.71 -3.58
CA GLY A 127 -62.11 28.19 -3.47
C GLY A 127 -62.18 26.67 -3.57
N SER A 128 -62.23 26.02 -2.42
CA SER A 128 -62.44 24.58 -2.25
C SER A 128 -63.86 24.15 -2.64
N ARG A 129 -64.00 23.05 -3.39
CA ARG A 129 -64.87 21.85 -3.16
C ARG A 129 -65.35 21.13 -4.45
N PRO A 130 -65.73 19.84 -4.36
CA PRO A 130 -65.27 18.79 -5.28
C PRO A 130 -66.37 18.26 -6.23
N GLY A 131 -65.95 17.54 -7.28
CA GLY A 131 -66.88 16.87 -8.20
C GLY A 131 -66.26 15.74 -9.03
N LYS A 132 -66.48 14.51 -8.57
CA LYS A 132 -66.77 13.26 -9.29
C LYS A 132 -66.10 12.93 -10.65
N VAL A 133 -65.44 11.77 -10.63
CA VAL A 133 -65.66 10.54 -11.43
C VAL A 133 -65.83 10.67 -12.95
N GLY A 134 -64.93 10.00 -13.69
CA GLY A 134 -65.15 9.66 -15.09
C GLY A 134 -64.08 8.73 -15.65
N TYR A 135 -64.32 7.42 -15.51
CA TYR A 135 -63.66 6.35 -16.27
C TYR A 135 -63.61 6.65 -17.79
N ARG A 136 -62.47 6.37 -18.46
CA ARG A 136 -62.53 5.49 -19.64
C ARG A 136 -61.19 4.85 -20.01
N ARG A 137 -61.32 3.55 -20.24
CA ARG A 137 -60.40 2.52 -20.69
C ARG A 137 -59.90 2.71 -22.12
N GLU A 138 -58.71 2.12 -22.32
CA GLU A 138 -58.26 1.33 -23.49
C GLU A 138 -58.10 2.11 -24.81
N SER A 139 -57.01 1.95 -25.55
CA SER A 139 -56.80 0.71 -26.31
C SER A 139 -55.39 0.62 -26.89
N ARG A 140 -54.93 -0.62 -26.98
CA ARG A 140 -53.73 -1.09 -27.65
C ARG A 140 -53.73 -0.77 -29.15
N GLY A 141 -52.53 -0.63 -29.72
CA GLY A 141 -52.28 -0.75 -31.15
C GLY A 141 -50.79 -0.90 -31.41
N ALA A 142 -50.37 -2.13 -31.70
CA ALA A 142 -49.01 -2.46 -32.14
C ALA A 142 -48.93 -2.37 -33.67
N SER A 143 -47.79 -1.97 -34.22
CA SER A 143 -47.33 -2.46 -35.52
C SER A 143 -45.83 -2.26 -35.74
N VAL A 144 -45.27 -3.26 -36.40
CA VAL A 144 -43.88 -3.55 -36.76
C VAL A 144 -43.45 -2.80 -38.03
N GLY A 145 -42.14 -2.54 -38.17
CA GLY A 145 -41.44 -2.72 -39.44
C GLY A 145 -40.69 -1.51 -40.01
N GLY A 146 -39.46 -1.76 -40.48
CA GLY A 146 -38.83 -0.96 -41.55
C GLY A 146 -37.39 -0.55 -41.29
N ALA A 147 -36.45 -1.23 -41.93
CA ALA A 147 -35.08 -0.79 -42.11
C ALA A 147 -34.99 0.18 -43.31
N ASP A 148 -34.11 1.19 -43.24
CA ASP A 148 -33.37 1.73 -44.39
C ASP A 148 -32.23 2.63 -43.91
N GLY A 149 -31.06 2.47 -44.52
CA GLY A 149 -29.86 3.26 -44.24
C GLY A 149 -29.84 4.58 -44.99
N LEU A 150 -29.16 5.59 -44.44
CA LEU A 150 -28.72 6.78 -45.16
C LEU A 150 -27.57 7.48 -44.40
N GLN A 151 -26.43 7.59 -45.10
CA GLN A 151 -25.48 8.70 -45.14
C GLN A 151 -24.95 9.30 -43.83
N ALA A 152 -23.66 9.06 -43.59
CA ALA A 152 -22.79 9.86 -42.73
C ALA A 152 -22.69 11.29 -43.29
N GLY A 153 -23.44 12.21 -42.68
CA GLY A 153 -23.32 13.64 -42.89
C GLY A 153 -22.33 14.24 -41.89
N GLU A 154 -21.41 15.05 -42.42
CA GLU A 154 -20.53 15.97 -41.69
C GLU A 154 -21.34 16.78 -40.67
N GLY A 155 -21.00 16.62 -39.39
CA GLY A 155 -21.61 17.32 -38.28
C GLY A 155 -20.62 18.30 -37.66
N THR A 156 -20.79 19.57 -37.99
CA THR A 156 -20.22 20.75 -37.34
C THR A 156 -20.24 20.59 -35.81
N LEU A 157 -19.08 20.69 -35.18
CA LEU A 157 -18.89 20.69 -33.73
C LEU A 157 -19.62 21.88 -33.10
N GLY A 158 -20.82 21.62 -32.56
CA GLY A 158 -21.56 22.55 -31.73
C GLY A 158 -20.95 22.66 -30.33
N LEU A 159 -20.53 23.87 -29.99
CA LEU A 159 -20.11 24.34 -28.68
C LEU A 159 -21.29 24.35 -27.70
N ASP A 160 -21.54 23.28 -26.93
CA ASP A 160 -22.59 23.29 -25.87
C ASP A 160 -22.41 22.16 -24.81
N GLY A 161 -21.18 21.90 -24.33
CA GLY A 161 -20.95 20.83 -23.34
C GLY A 161 -19.70 20.87 -22.46
N GLN A 162 -18.76 21.82 -22.66
CA GLN A 162 -17.49 21.79 -21.92
C GLN A 162 -17.58 22.15 -20.42
N GLY A 163 -18.63 22.86 -19.98
CA GLY A 163 -18.77 23.32 -18.60
C GLY A 163 -19.14 22.24 -17.58
N ASP A 164 -19.86 21.18 -17.98
CA ASP A 164 -20.45 20.23 -17.02
C ASP A 164 -19.41 19.26 -16.42
N TRP A 165 -18.41 18.82 -17.20
CA TRP A 165 -17.43 17.85 -16.71
C TRP A 165 -16.33 18.49 -15.85
N LEU A 166 -15.87 19.69 -16.21
CA LEU A 166 -14.82 20.37 -15.45
C LEU A 166 -15.35 20.81 -14.08
N ASP A 167 -16.54 21.38 -14.02
CA ASP A 167 -17.20 21.77 -12.76
C ASP A 167 -17.39 20.56 -11.82
N LYS A 168 -17.77 19.40 -12.36
CA LYS A 168 -17.82 18.14 -11.60
C LYS A 168 -16.46 17.80 -11.00
N ASN A 169 -15.36 17.90 -11.77
CA ASN A 169 -14.02 17.60 -11.27
C ASN A 169 -13.60 18.52 -10.12
N PHE A 170 -13.87 19.81 -10.21
CA PHE A 170 -13.60 20.77 -9.14
C PHE A 170 -14.41 20.45 -7.88
N LEU A 171 -15.72 20.23 -8.00
CA LEU A 171 -16.59 19.93 -6.87
C LEU A 171 -16.20 18.62 -6.18
N MET A 172 -15.87 17.59 -6.95
CA MET A 172 -15.45 16.29 -6.43
C MET A 172 -14.06 16.32 -5.81
N ALA A 173 -13.13 17.12 -6.35
CA ALA A 173 -11.82 17.36 -5.74
C ALA A 173 -11.96 18.10 -4.40
N GLY A 174 -12.84 19.11 -4.33
CA GLY A 174 -13.17 19.81 -3.09
C GLY A 174 -13.68 18.87 -2.00
N LYS A 175 -14.63 17.97 -2.36
CA LYS A 175 -15.13 16.93 -1.44
C LYS A 175 -14.10 15.84 -1.14
N GLY A 176 -13.16 15.61 -2.06
CA GLY A 176 -12.11 14.58 -2.00
C GLY A 176 -10.88 14.95 -1.17
N GLY A 177 -10.99 15.97 -0.30
CA GLY A 177 -9.90 16.42 0.57
C GLY A 177 -9.00 17.50 -0.03
N HIS A 178 -9.44 18.15 -1.12
CA HIS A 178 -8.72 19.27 -1.73
C HIS A 178 -9.62 20.52 -1.85
N PRO A 179 -10.16 21.05 -0.73
CA PRO A 179 -11.11 22.17 -0.75
C PRO A 179 -10.53 23.48 -1.32
N TRP A 180 -9.21 23.60 -1.36
CA TRP A 180 -8.50 24.77 -1.87
C TRP A 180 -8.77 25.03 -3.36
N VAL A 181 -9.09 24.00 -4.15
CA VAL A 181 -9.42 24.16 -5.59
C VAL A 181 -10.70 24.96 -5.80
N LEU A 182 -11.56 25.04 -4.79
CA LEU A 182 -12.82 25.80 -4.82
C LEU A 182 -12.65 27.24 -4.30
N GLN A 183 -11.44 27.67 -3.94
CA GLN A 183 -11.20 29.07 -3.59
C GLN A 183 -11.17 29.92 -4.86
N GLU A 184 -11.63 31.16 -4.77
CA GLU A 184 -11.81 32.08 -5.91
C GLU A 184 -10.57 32.18 -6.81
N GLY A 185 -9.36 32.21 -6.23
CA GLY A 185 -8.10 32.29 -6.96
C GLY A 185 -7.70 31.03 -7.76
N HIS A 186 -8.40 29.91 -7.60
CA HIS A 186 -8.04 28.62 -8.22
C HIS A 186 -9.11 28.07 -9.16
N GLN A 187 -10.34 28.58 -9.10
CA GLN A 187 -11.44 28.05 -9.90
C GLN A 187 -11.25 28.28 -11.41
N ASN A 188 -10.47 29.28 -11.82
CA ASN A 188 -10.17 29.57 -13.22
C ASN A 188 -8.81 29.02 -13.68
N SER A 189 -8.16 28.21 -12.84
CA SER A 189 -6.91 27.54 -13.17
C SER A 189 -7.18 26.28 -14.01
N SER A 190 -6.25 25.95 -14.91
CA SER A 190 -6.29 24.65 -15.59
C SER A 190 -5.94 23.50 -14.64
N ILE A 191 -6.31 22.28 -15.00
CA ILE A 191 -5.92 21.08 -14.24
C ILE A 191 -4.39 21.02 -14.07
N THR A 192 -3.62 21.32 -15.12
CA THR A 192 -2.16 21.33 -15.07
C THR A 192 -1.62 22.42 -14.14
N GLU A 193 -2.22 23.62 -14.11
CA GLU A 193 -1.83 24.62 -13.11
C GLU A 193 -2.13 24.15 -11.68
N LEU A 194 -3.25 23.47 -11.46
CA LEU A 194 -3.59 22.89 -10.15
C LEU A 194 -2.62 21.76 -9.77
N GLU A 195 -2.17 20.97 -10.73
CA GLU A 195 -1.11 19.96 -10.54
C GLU A 195 0.21 20.61 -10.10
N VAL A 196 0.64 21.66 -10.80
CA VAL A 196 1.86 22.40 -10.45
C VAL A 196 1.70 23.07 -9.08
N THR A 197 0.54 23.65 -8.79
CA THR A 197 0.25 24.26 -7.48
C THR A 197 0.32 23.22 -6.37
N GLN A 198 -0.30 22.05 -6.55
CA GLN A 198 -0.23 20.99 -5.56
C GLN A 198 1.18 20.43 -5.41
N GLY A 199 1.88 20.21 -6.52
CA GLY A 199 3.18 19.58 -6.55
C GLY A 199 4.33 20.49 -6.15
N VAL A 200 4.22 21.80 -6.27
CA VAL A 200 5.32 22.73 -5.99
C VAL A 200 5.01 23.66 -4.82
N LEU A 201 3.75 24.04 -4.63
CA LEU A 201 3.36 25.06 -3.65
C LEU A 201 2.70 24.50 -2.38
N LEU A 202 1.97 23.38 -2.49
CA LEU A 202 1.21 22.83 -1.37
C LEU A 202 1.80 21.55 -0.79
N CYS A 203 2.53 20.77 -1.59
CA CYS A 203 3.35 19.67 -1.10
C CYS A 203 4.77 20.18 -0.87
N ASP A 204 5.41 19.75 0.22
CA ASP A 204 6.83 19.99 0.50
C ASP A 204 7.72 19.11 -0.41
N ASN A 205 7.53 19.20 -1.72
CA ASN A 205 8.31 18.46 -2.71
C ASN A 205 9.69 19.08 -2.84
N LEU A 206 10.60 18.57 -2.01
CA LEU A 206 12.02 18.93 -1.97
C LEU A 206 12.71 18.71 -3.32
N TYR A 207 12.26 17.71 -4.09
CA TYR A 207 12.85 17.33 -5.38
C TYR A 207 11.85 17.59 -6.50
N SER A 208 11.63 18.87 -6.79
CA SER A 208 10.80 19.35 -7.89
C SER A 208 11.66 20.00 -8.98
N THR A 209 11.48 19.58 -10.23
CA THR A 209 12.16 20.19 -11.39
C THR A 209 11.16 20.40 -12.52
N LEU A 210 11.18 21.61 -13.09
CA LEU A 210 10.31 22.02 -14.18
C LEU A 210 11.12 22.10 -15.46
N TYR A 211 10.63 21.45 -16.51
CA TYR A 211 11.24 21.42 -17.84
C TYR A 211 10.34 22.17 -18.82
N TYR A 212 10.83 23.29 -19.34
CA TYR A 212 10.10 24.15 -20.26
C TYR A 212 10.53 23.88 -21.69
N ARG A 213 9.56 23.50 -22.53
CA ARG A 213 9.79 23.36 -23.97
C ARG A 213 9.92 24.73 -24.59
N GLN A 214 10.99 24.95 -25.34
CA GLN A 214 11.19 26.20 -26.08
C GLN A 214 10.28 26.28 -27.31
N SER A 215 9.93 27.50 -27.71
CA SER A 215 9.03 27.79 -28.83
C SER A 215 9.53 27.23 -30.16
N ASP A 216 10.84 27.23 -30.37
CA ASP A 216 11.51 26.80 -31.61
C ASP A 216 11.19 25.34 -31.99
N HIS A 217 10.75 24.54 -31.02
CA HIS A 217 10.30 23.16 -31.26
C HIS A 217 9.14 23.08 -32.27
N LEU A 218 8.21 24.04 -32.24
CA LEU A 218 7.08 24.06 -33.16
C LEU A 218 7.52 24.46 -34.56
N ASP A 219 8.43 25.43 -34.67
CA ASP A 219 8.95 25.91 -35.97
C ASP A 219 9.65 24.77 -36.73
N ASP A 220 10.48 23.98 -36.04
CA ASP A 220 11.14 22.80 -36.61
C ASP A 220 10.13 21.73 -37.08
N LYS A 221 9.04 21.53 -36.33
CA LYS A 221 7.98 20.57 -36.68
C LYS A 221 7.15 21.04 -37.87
N LEU A 222 6.83 22.34 -37.93
CA LEU A 222 6.11 22.95 -39.05
C LEU A 222 6.95 22.90 -40.33
N ALA A 223 8.26 23.14 -40.24
CA ALA A 223 9.18 23.05 -41.36
C ALA A 223 9.28 21.64 -41.97
N ARG A 224 9.03 20.59 -41.17
CA ARG A 224 9.05 19.18 -41.60
C ARG A 224 7.68 18.62 -41.98
N ALA A 225 6.61 19.41 -41.83
CA ALA A 225 5.26 18.95 -42.13
C ALA A 225 5.08 18.71 -43.64
N VAL A 226 4.49 17.57 -43.98
CA VAL A 226 4.35 17.10 -45.38
C VAL A 226 3.24 17.85 -46.13
N ASP A 227 2.21 18.29 -45.41
CA ASP A 227 1.04 18.99 -45.96
C ASP A 227 0.47 20.04 -44.98
N GLU A 228 -0.40 20.92 -45.48
CA GLU A 228 -1.10 21.94 -44.68
C GLU A 228 -1.96 21.30 -43.57
N LYS A 229 -2.57 20.13 -43.82
CA LYS A 229 -3.35 19.40 -42.81
C LYS A 229 -2.50 18.91 -41.63
N ALA A 230 -1.23 18.55 -41.87
CA ALA A 230 -0.28 18.22 -40.81
C ALA A 230 0.13 19.47 -40.05
N GLN A 231 0.33 20.60 -40.73
CA GLN A 231 0.60 21.88 -40.07
C GLN A 231 -0.56 22.30 -39.16
N ASP A 232 -1.80 22.24 -39.63
CA ASP A 232 -2.99 22.54 -38.82
C ASP A 232 -3.08 21.67 -37.56
N ARG A 233 -2.80 20.37 -37.70
CA ARG A 233 -2.77 19.43 -36.55
C ARG A 233 -1.67 19.75 -35.55
N LEU A 234 -0.51 20.22 -36.02
CA LEU A 234 0.59 20.63 -35.16
C LEU A 234 0.24 21.93 -34.42
N LEU A 235 -0.31 22.92 -35.12
CA LEU A 235 -0.78 24.17 -34.51
C LEU A 235 -1.84 23.90 -33.45
N GLN A 236 -2.87 23.12 -33.76
CA GLN A 236 -3.92 22.75 -32.80
C GLN A 236 -3.38 22.04 -31.55
N ARG A 237 -2.26 21.32 -31.66
CA ARG A 237 -1.72 20.53 -30.56
C ARG A 237 -0.73 21.30 -29.68
N PHE A 238 0.06 22.18 -30.27
CA PHE A 238 1.21 22.80 -29.60
C PHE A 238 1.04 24.29 -29.35
N GLN A 239 0.14 24.97 -30.06
CA GLN A 239 -0.12 26.39 -29.89
C GLN A 239 -1.08 26.63 -28.71
N SER A 240 -0.93 27.77 -28.04
CA SER A 240 -1.87 28.20 -26.99
C SER A 240 -3.30 28.29 -27.52
N GLU A 241 -4.25 27.84 -26.70
CA GLU A 241 -5.66 27.71 -27.06
C GLU A 241 -6.35 29.08 -27.23
N SER A 242 -5.85 30.10 -26.54
CA SER A 242 -6.32 31.48 -26.59
C SER A 242 -5.25 32.45 -26.07
N GLU A 243 -5.45 33.76 -26.26
CA GLU A 243 -4.58 34.78 -25.68
C GLU A 243 -4.63 34.77 -24.14
N GLU A 244 -5.79 34.47 -23.56
CA GLU A 244 -5.91 34.28 -22.10
C GLU A 244 -5.07 33.09 -21.62
N ALA A 245 -5.15 31.94 -22.32
CA ALA A 245 -4.36 30.75 -22.00
C ALA A 245 -2.86 31.05 -22.08
N ARG A 246 -2.43 31.77 -23.12
CA ARG A 246 -1.04 32.21 -23.31
C ARG A 246 -0.56 33.07 -22.12
N SER A 247 -1.36 34.05 -21.71
CA SER A 247 -1.04 34.89 -20.54
C SER A 247 -0.94 34.06 -19.26
N LYS A 248 -1.87 33.13 -19.02
CA LYS A 248 -1.87 32.28 -17.81
C LYS A 248 -0.66 31.33 -17.75
N VAL A 249 -0.25 30.74 -18.88
CA VAL A 249 0.98 29.93 -18.95
C VAL A 249 2.20 30.80 -18.65
N HIS A 250 2.27 31.99 -19.24
CA HIS A 250 3.36 32.93 -18.97
C HIS A 250 3.43 33.30 -17.47
N ASP A 251 2.30 33.65 -16.87
CA ASP A 251 2.22 33.99 -15.45
C ASP A 251 2.56 32.81 -14.54
N LEU A 252 2.16 31.59 -14.91
CA LEU A 252 2.56 30.37 -14.22
C LEU A 252 4.08 30.18 -14.27
N ARG A 253 4.70 30.28 -15.45
CA ARG A 253 6.16 30.16 -15.61
C ARG A 253 6.90 31.19 -14.76
N GLN A 254 6.50 32.46 -14.82
CA GLN A 254 7.11 33.53 -14.05
C GLN A 254 6.97 33.31 -12.54
N ARG A 255 5.80 32.86 -12.07
CA ARG A 255 5.59 32.53 -10.64
C ARG A 255 6.55 31.45 -10.15
N MET A 256 6.81 30.41 -10.95
CA MET A 256 7.71 29.33 -10.57
C MET A 256 9.17 29.78 -10.53
N VAL A 257 9.59 30.59 -11.51
CA VAL A 257 10.93 31.19 -11.53
C VAL A 257 11.15 32.12 -10.34
N ASN A 258 10.19 33.01 -10.05
CA ASN A 258 10.27 33.96 -8.92
C ASN A 258 10.31 33.26 -7.55
N ARG A 259 9.78 32.04 -7.46
CA ARG A 259 9.84 31.21 -6.25
C ARG A 259 11.18 30.49 -6.06
N GLY A 260 12.07 30.53 -7.05
CA GLY A 260 13.36 29.85 -7.00
C GLY A 260 13.29 28.34 -7.27
N VAL A 261 12.23 27.87 -7.92
CA VAL A 261 12.09 26.46 -8.29
C VAL A 261 13.08 26.14 -9.42
N PRO A 262 13.80 25.00 -9.41
CA PRO A 262 14.67 24.62 -10.52
C PRO A 262 13.91 24.52 -11.85
N VAL A 263 14.33 25.32 -12.84
CA VAL A 263 13.77 25.34 -14.19
C VAL A 263 14.87 25.03 -15.21
N ARG A 264 14.59 24.09 -16.11
CA ARG A 264 15.43 23.73 -17.26
C ARG A 264 14.67 23.96 -18.56
N TYR A 265 15.39 24.23 -19.65
CA TYR A 265 14.81 24.44 -20.97
C TYR A 265 15.29 23.36 -21.93
N PHE A 266 14.43 22.95 -22.86
CA PHE A 266 14.79 21.97 -23.90
C PHE A 266 14.10 22.27 -25.23
N ARG A 267 14.70 21.83 -26.33
CA ARG A 267 14.19 21.97 -27.70
C ARG A 267 13.77 20.64 -28.30
N THR A 268 14.52 19.58 -28.00
CA THR A 268 14.31 18.24 -28.56
C THR A 268 13.99 17.22 -27.48
N VAL A 269 13.42 16.10 -27.89
CA VAL A 269 13.06 14.99 -26.99
C VAL A 269 14.33 14.36 -26.40
N GLU A 270 15.40 14.29 -27.18
CA GLU A 270 16.70 13.76 -26.78
C GLU A 270 17.39 14.68 -25.76
N GLU A 271 17.34 16.00 -25.98
CA GLU A 271 17.87 16.99 -25.04
C GLU A 271 17.13 16.94 -23.71
N LEU A 272 15.79 16.85 -23.72
CA LEU A 272 15.00 16.62 -22.52
C LEU A 272 15.46 15.35 -21.79
N GLY A 273 15.64 14.25 -22.53
CA GLY A 273 16.04 12.99 -21.94
C GLY A 273 17.39 13.07 -21.22
N GLN A 274 18.36 13.77 -21.81
CA GLN A 274 19.68 13.98 -21.22
C GLN A 274 19.61 14.83 -19.95
N ILE A 275 18.90 15.97 -19.98
CA ILE A 275 18.81 16.87 -18.83
C ILE A 275 18.08 16.17 -17.66
N VAL A 276 16.97 15.46 -17.94
CA VAL A 276 16.24 14.71 -16.91
C VAL A 276 17.13 13.61 -16.32
N LEU A 277 17.91 12.91 -17.14
CA LEU A 277 18.83 11.90 -16.64
C LEU A 277 19.87 12.50 -15.69
N GLU A 278 20.47 13.63 -16.06
CA GLU A 278 21.48 14.32 -15.24
C GLU A 278 20.92 14.81 -13.91
N ASP A 279 19.82 15.56 -13.92
CA ASP A 279 19.19 16.10 -12.71
C ASP A 279 18.78 14.96 -11.76
N TRP A 280 18.18 13.88 -12.30
CA TRP A 280 17.69 12.78 -11.46
C TRP A 280 18.80 11.86 -10.97
N VAL A 281 19.93 11.73 -11.68
CA VAL A 281 21.11 11.07 -11.14
C VAL A 281 21.63 11.80 -9.90
N GLU A 282 21.63 13.14 -9.90
CA GLU A 282 22.03 13.95 -8.75
C GLU A 282 21.06 13.77 -7.56
N ILE A 283 19.75 13.82 -7.81
CA ILE A 283 18.73 13.55 -6.79
C ILE A 283 18.86 12.13 -6.22
N ILE A 284 19.08 11.13 -7.08
CA ILE A 284 19.25 9.74 -6.63
C ILE A 284 20.54 9.62 -5.79
N ASN A 285 21.61 10.34 -6.13
CA ASN A 285 22.85 10.39 -5.32
C ASN A 285 22.66 10.98 -3.93
N SER A 286 21.82 11.99 -3.78
CA SER A 286 21.55 12.60 -2.48
C SER A 286 20.59 11.77 -1.62
N VAL A 287 19.52 11.24 -2.22
CA VAL A 287 18.46 10.51 -1.50
C VAL A 287 18.85 9.05 -1.23
N LEU A 288 19.51 8.40 -2.19
CA LEU A 288 19.93 7.02 -2.10
C LEU A 288 21.45 6.97 -2.24
N PRO A 289 22.23 7.19 -1.16
CA PRO A 289 23.68 7.04 -1.22
C PRO A 289 24.05 5.58 -1.59
N PRO A 290 25.25 5.32 -2.16
CA PRO A 290 25.70 3.97 -2.43
C PRO A 290 25.62 3.07 -1.19
N LEU A 291 25.29 1.79 -1.40
CA LEU A 291 25.24 0.82 -0.31
C LEU A 291 26.64 0.62 0.28
N CYS A 292 26.71 0.47 1.61
CA CYS A 292 27.96 0.16 2.32
C CYS A 292 28.46 -1.28 2.04
N HIS A 293 27.65 -2.12 1.40
CA HIS A 293 27.93 -3.52 1.12
C HIS A 293 27.89 -3.82 -0.38
N SER A 294 28.49 -4.95 -0.78
CA SER A 294 28.62 -5.32 -2.20
C SER A 294 27.26 -5.44 -2.90
N VAL A 295 27.12 -4.80 -4.07
CA VAL A 295 25.95 -4.90 -4.96
C VAL A 295 25.64 -6.36 -5.33
N LYS A 296 26.63 -7.26 -5.31
CA LYS A 296 26.45 -8.71 -5.55
C LYS A 296 25.47 -9.37 -4.57
N LEU A 297 25.28 -8.80 -3.37
CA LEU A 297 24.34 -9.30 -2.37
C LEU A 297 22.87 -9.06 -2.76
N LEU A 298 22.59 -8.06 -3.62
CA LEU A 298 21.21 -7.72 -4.00
C LEU A 298 20.55 -8.80 -4.88
N ASP A 299 21.34 -9.62 -5.56
CA ASP A 299 20.83 -10.70 -6.40
C ASP A 299 20.69 -12.04 -5.68
N THR A 300 21.20 -12.14 -4.43
CA THR A 300 21.14 -13.38 -3.67
C THR A 300 19.70 -13.71 -3.27
N LEU A 301 19.43 -15.00 -3.07
CA LEU A 301 18.14 -15.45 -2.60
C LEU A 301 17.81 -14.87 -1.22
N GLU A 302 18.82 -14.60 -0.41
CA GLU A 302 18.66 -14.09 0.95
C GLU A 302 18.21 -12.63 0.96
N PHE A 303 18.79 -11.78 0.10
CA PHE A 303 18.32 -10.41 -0.03
C PHE A 303 16.88 -10.37 -0.54
N LYS A 304 16.55 -11.20 -1.53
CA LYS A 304 15.17 -11.31 -2.05
C LYS A 304 14.19 -11.74 -0.97
N GLU A 305 14.58 -12.72 -0.15
CA GLU A 305 13.76 -13.17 0.98
C GLU A 305 13.60 -12.07 2.03
N TRP A 306 14.71 -11.46 2.47
CA TRP A 306 14.68 -10.36 3.42
C TRP A 306 13.83 -9.19 2.91
N GLN A 307 13.98 -8.81 1.63
CA GLN A 307 13.20 -7.76 0.99
C GLN A 307 11.71 -8.11 0.95
N ALA A 308 11.36 -9.37 0.64
CA ALA A 308 9.98 -9.84 0.66
C ALA A 308 9.38 -9.71 2.07
N GLN A 309 10.09 -10.16 3.10
CA GLN A 309 9.67 -10.04 4.51
C GLN A 309 9.45 -8.57 4.91
N GLN A 310 10.40 -7.69 4.59
CA GLN A 310 10.29 -6.26 4.94
C GLN A 310 9.16 -5.55 4.17
N SER A 311 9.05 -5.81 2.87
CA SER A 311 7.98 -5.23 2.03
C SER A 311 6.60 -5.66 2.54
N PHE A 312 6.49 -6.91 2.96
CA PHE A 312 5.28 -7.47 3.51
C PHE A 312 4.88 -6.83 4.84
N ILE A 313 5.83 -6.62 5.76
CA ILE A 313 5.63 -5.86 7.01
C ILE A 313 5.13 -4.45 6.67
N ARG A 314 5.88 -3.71 5.83
CA ARG A 314 5.56 -2.34 5.46
C ARG A 314 4.15 -2.19 4.86
N SER A 315 3.77 -3.10 3.95
CA SER A 315 2.45 -3.08 3.30
C SER A 315 1.26 -3.22 4.27
N ARG A 316 1.53 -3.78 5.46
CA ARG A 316 0.56 -4.02 6.52
C ARG A 316 0.55 -2.93 7.59
N THR A 317 1.59 -2.10 7.66
CA THR A 317 1.73 -1.02 8.64
C THR A 317 1.42 0.37 8.07
N GLU A 318 1.68 0.62 6.78
CA GLU A 318 1.56 1.94 6.13
C GLU A 318 0.20 2.63 6.36
N LYS A 319 -0.89 1.84 6.44
CA LYS A 319 -2.25 2.33 6.68
C LYS A 319 -3.00 1.43 7.65
N PHE A 320 -2.43 1.28 8.85
CA PHE A 320 -3.06 0.51 9.91
C PHE A 320 -4.14 1.34 10.62
N LEU A 321 -5.34 0.77 10.76
CA LEU A 321 -6.45 1.40 11.46
C LEU A 321 -6.61 0.75 12.83
N THR A 322 -6.62 1.57 13.88
CA THR A 322 -6.84 1.10 15.25
C THR A 322 -8.34 0.92 15.51
N CYS A 323 -8.68 -0.14 16.22
CA CYS A 323 -10.03 -0.47 16.65
C CYS A 323 -10.01 -0.74 18.17
N PRO A 324 -11.15 -0.60 18.87
CA PRO A 324 -11.23 -0.93 20.30
C PRO A 324 -10.71 -2.36 20.57
N GLY A 325 -9.82 -2.51 21.55
CA GLY A 325 -9.21 -3.80 21.93
C GLY A 325 -7.91 -4.17 21.17
N VAL A 326 -7.56 -3.46 20.09
CA VAL A 326 -6.26 -3.68 19.42
C VAL A 326 -5.10 -3.25 20.33
N GLU A 327 -5.24 -2.12 21.01
CA GLU A 327 -4.22 -1.59 21.95
C GLU A 327 -3.99 -2.55 23.13
N GLU A 328 -5.04 -3.13 23.69
CA GLU A 328 -4.93 -4.16 24.74
C GLU A 328 -4.18 -5.40 24.25
N THR A 329 -4.43 -5.80 23.00
CA THR A 329 -3.69 -6.91 22.38
C THR A 329 -2.22 -6.56 22.20
N PHE A 330 -1.90 -5.33 21.76
CA PHE A 330 -0.52 -4.86 21.62
C PHE A 330 0.19 -4.82 22.97
N GLN A 331 -0.47 -4.32 24.02
CA GLN A 331 0.10 -4.31 25.37
C GLN A 331 0.39 -5.75 25.84
N THR A 332 -0.53 -6.69 25.62
CA THR A 332 -0.34 -8.10 25.96
C THR A 332 0.87 -8.70 25.25
N LEU A 333 1.06 -8.39 23.96
CA LEU A 333 2.21 -8.86 23.17
C LEU A 333 3.53 -8.26 23.68
N THR A 334 3.52 -6.96 24.01
CA THR A 334 4.68 -6.24 24.55
C THR A 334 5.08 -6.77 25.93
N ASP A 335 4.13 -6.93 26.86
CA ASP A 335 4.36 -7.47 28.19
C ASP A 335 4.92 -8.91 28.12
N PHE A 336 4.38 -9.72 27.21
CA PHE A 336 4.87 -11.07 26.94
C PHE A 336 6.31 -11.06 26.42
N ALA A 337 6.61 -10.19 25.46
CA ALA A 337 7.94 -10.08 24.86
C ALA A 337 9.00 -9.69 25.90
N PHE A 338 8.73 -8.72 26.77
CA PHE A 338 9.66 -8.31 27.84
C PHE A 338 9.83 -9.34 28.96
N GLY A 339 8.99 -10.37 29.03
CA GLY A 339 9.18 -11.49 29.95
C GLY A 339 10.53 -12.22 29.79
N CYS A 340 11.17 -12.13 28.61
CA CYS A 340 12.48 -12.76 28.36
C CYS A 340 13.61 -12.22 29.25
N GLN A 341 13.65 -10.92 29.51
CA GLN A 341 14.70 -10.28 30.33
C GLN A 341 14.54 -10.59 31.82
N ARG A 342 13.30 -10.69 32.32
CA ARG A 342 13.01 -11.05 33.72
C ARG A 342 13.53 -12.45 34.09
N ALA A 343 13.68 -13.32 33.10
CA ALA A 343 14.22 -14.66 33.29
C ALA A 343 15.75 -14.67 33.46
N GLU A 344 16.46 -13.74 32.80
CA GLU A 344 17.92 -13.59 32.88
C GLU A 344 18.34 -13.02 34.24
N VAL A 345 17.69 -11.96 34.71
CA VAL A 345 17.93 -11.36 36.04
C VAL A 345 17.69 -12.37 37.17
N LYS A 346 16.69 -13.26 37.03
CA LYS A 346 16.45 -14.34 38.01
C LYS A 346 17.52 -15.44 37.97
N MET A 347 18.15 -15.69 36.83
CA MET A 347 19.27 -16.63 36.70
C MET A 347 20.53 -16.07 37.36
N ASP A 348 20.86 -14.80 37.10
CA ASP A 348 22.00 -14.12 37.72
C ASP A 348 21.88 -14.11 39.25
N LEU A 349 20.68 -13.82 39.77
CA LEU A 349 20.43 -13.83 41.21
C LEU A 349 20.56 -15.23 41.82
N LEU A 350 20.18 -16.28 41.07
CA LEU A 350 20.30 -17.67 41.52
C LEU A 350 21.76 -18.12 41.52
N ASP A 351 22.54 -17.75 40.50
CA ASP A 351 23.98 -18.02 40.44
C ASP A 351 24.76 -17.20 41.49
N GLU A 352 24.32 -15.98 41.81
CA GLU A 352 24.86 -15.19 42.92
C GLU A 352 24.55 -15.83 44.29
N LEU A 353 23.35 -16.37 44.48
CA LEU A 353 22.97 -17.13 45.69
C LEU A 353 23.70 -18.48 45.81
N LEU A 354 23.97 -19.15 44.68
CA LEU A 354 24.70 -20.42 44.66
C LEU A 354 26.21 -20.21 44.86
N SER A 355 26.79 -19.13 44.32
CA SER A 355 28.20 -18.78 44.51
C SER A 355 28.49 -18.26 45.93
N THR A 356 27.58 -17.51 46.54
CA THR A 356 27.67 -17.13 47.97
C THR A 356 27.54 -18.33 48.91
N ALA A 357 26.75 -19.35 48.54
CA ALA A 357 26.67 -20.62 49.27
C ALA A 357 27.94 -21.48 49.10
N ALA A 358 28.57 -21.46 47.91
CA ALA A 358 29.80 -22.21 47.62
C ALA A 358 31.04 -21.65 48.34
N ASN A 359 31.08 -20.34 48.60
CA ASN A 359 32.20 -19.69 49.30
C ASN A 359 32.16 -19.88 50.83
N ASN A 360 31.12 -20.54 51.36
CA ASN A 360 30.93 -20.73 52.79
C ASN A 360 30.61 -22.17 53.18
N THR A 361 31.41 -23.16 52.75
CA THR A 361 31.47 -24.43 53.49
C THR A 361 32.82 -25.12 53.41
N LYS A 362 33.57 -25.05 54.52
CA LYS A 362 34.44 -26.14 54.95
C LYS A 362 33.60 -27.41 55.07
N ILE A 363 34.09 -28.45 54.41
CA ILE A 363 33.73 -29.87 54.52
C ILE A 363 33.20 -30.25 55.91
N ARG A 364 32.01 -30.86 55.97
CA ARG A 364 31.67 -31.90 56.96
C ARG A 364 30.64 -32.88 56.37
N SER A 365 31.11 -34.10 56.12
CA SER A 365 30.32 -35.31 55.92
C SER A 365 29.52 -35.67 57.16
N TYR A 366 28.26 -36.12 57.02
CA TYR A 366 27.63 -37.25 57.74
C TYR A 366 26.25 -37.56 57.13
N SER A 367 25.98 -38.85 56.90
CA SER A 367 24.65 -39.39 56.59
C SER A 367 23.65 -39.13 57.73
N ALA A 368 22.40 -38.77 57.41
CA ALA A 368 21.17 -39.34 57.98
C ALA A 368 19.92 -38.63 57.45
N THR A 369 18.90 -39.45 57.22
CA THR A 369 17.51 -39.18 56.85
C THR A 369 16.81 -38.07 57.65
N SER A 370 16.22 -37.10 56.95
CA SER A 370 14.98 -36.43 57.37
C SER A 370 14.23 -35.90 56.14
N PRO A 371 12.95 -36.25 55.94
CA PRO A 371 12.18 -35.80 54.78
C PRO A 371 11.77 -34.34 54.99
N TYR A 372 12.56 -33.43 54.45
CA TYR A 372 12.12 -32.04 54.28
C TYR A 372 10.92 -32.05 53.33
N LYS A 373 9.74 -31.78 53.89
CA LYS A 373 8.52 -31.45 53.15
C LYS A 373 8.86 -30.30 52.21
N LYS A 374 9.07 -30.62 50.94
CA LYS A 374 9.08 -29.69 49.82
C LYS A 374 7.65 -29.14 49.73
N LYS A 375 7.36 -28.07 50.46
CA LYS A 375 6.28 -27.16 50.05
C LYS A 375 6.72 -26.67 48.68
N SER A 376 6.12 -27.24 47.64
CA SER A 376 6.16 -26.74 46.29
C SER A 376 5.63 -25.31 46.34
N ALA A 377 6.53 -24.34 46.51
CA ALA A 377 6.28 -23.00 46.03
C ALA A 377 6.10 -23.17 44.52
N GLU A 378 4.86 -23.03 44.05
CA GLU A 378 4.55 -22.84 42.64
C GLU A 378 5.35 -21.63 42.17
N VAL A 379 6.53 -21.88 41.61
CA VAL A 379 7.28 -20.86 40.89
C VAL A 379 6.46 -20.59 39.65
N ASP A 380 5.89 -19.40 39.57
CA ASP A 380 5.04 -18.96 38.47
C ASP A 380 5.79 -19.18 37.15
N HIS A 381 5.39 -20.22 36.42
CA HIS A 381 6.00 -20.62 35.17
C HIS A 381 5.43 -19.70 34.08
N GLU A 382 6.07 -18.54 33.86
CA GLU A 382 5.76 -17.73 32.69
C GLU A 382 5.88 -18.61 31.43
N LYS A 383 4.76 -18.71 30.71
CA LYS A 383 4.62 -19.57 29.55
C LYS A 383 5.43 -18.97 28.39
N PRO A 384 6.30 -19.73 27.70
CA PRO A 384 7.20 -19.19 26.68
C PRO A 384 6.56 -19.01 25.30
N ILE A 385 5.33 -19.50 25.07
CA ILE A 385 4.63 -19.43 23.77
C ILE A 385 3.35 -18.61 23.91
N LEU A 386 3.14 -17.64 23.02
CA LEU A 386 1.89 -16.91 22.87
C LEU A 386 1.34 -17.15 21.45
N MET A 387 0.06 -17.50 21.36
CA MET A 387 -0.64 -17.75 20.12
C MET A 387 -1.76 -16.73 19.91
N LEU A 388 -1.61 -15.87 18.90
CA LEU A 388 -2.63 -14.94 18.43
C LEU A 388 -3.56 -15.65 17.44
N VAL A 389 -4.83 -15.78 17.83
CA VAL A 389 -5.82 -16.60 17.14
C VAL A 389 -6.99 -15.76 16.65
N GLY A 390 -7.43 -16.02 15.43
CA GLY A 390 -8.63 -15.38 14.88
C GLY A 390 -8.97 -15.93 13.51
N ASP A 391 -10.16 -15.63 13.01
CA ASP A 391 -10.63 -16.13 11.72
C ASP A 391 -9.83 -15.53 10.55
N ARG A 392 -9.97 -16.13 9.37
CA ARG A 392 -9.29 -15.64 8.15
C ARG A 392 -9.77 -14.23 7.83
N GLY A 393 -8.83 -13.35 7.46
CA GLY A 393 -9.15 -11.97 7.08
C GLY A 393 -9.41 -10.98 8.22
N VAL A 394 -9.27 -11.40 9.48
CA VAL A 394 -9.45 -10.53 10.67
C VAL A 394 -8.32 -9.51 10.90
N GLY A 395 -7.16 -9.72 10.26
CA GLY A 395 -6.01 -8.82 10.39
C GLY A 395 -4.91 -9.24 11.36
N LYS A 396 -4.89 -10.49 11.87
CA LYS A 396 -3.79 -11.06 12.70
C LYS A 396 -2.39 -10.63 12.25
N SER A 397 -2.14 -10.93 11.00
CA SER A 397 -0.99 -10.60 10.19
C SER A 397 -0.62 -9.11 10.18
N SER A 398 -1.61 -8.23 10.09
CA SER A 398 -1.41 -6.78 10.12
C SER A 398 -1.14 -6.29 11.54
N MET A 399 -1.84 -6.85 12.54
CA MET A 399 -1.61 -6.57 13.96
C MET A 399 -0.18 -6.96 14.36
N ALA A 400 0.27 -8.15 13.97
CA ALA A 400 1.61 -8.64 14.24
C ALA A 400 2.71 -7.77 13.60
N ALA A 401 2.51 -7.36 12.34
CA ALA A 401 3.44 -6.46 11.65
C ALA A 401 3.48 -5.05 12.28
N LYS A 402 2.32 -4.50 12.65
CA LYS A 402 2.23 -3.19 13.30
C LYS A 402 2.87 -3.22 14.69
N TRP A 403 2.50 -4.18 15.53
CA TRP A 403 3.13 -4.40 16.83
C TRP A 403 4.64 -4.58 16.73
N LEU A 404 5.14 -5.37 15.77
CA LEU A 404 6.58 -5.58 15.57
C LEU A 404 7.32 -4.26 15.27
N THR A 405 6.69 -3.38 14.50
CA THR A 405 7.28 -2.08 14.14
C THR A 405 7.31 -1.17 15.37
N ASP A 406 6.18 -1.06 16.08
CA ASP A 406 6.06 -0.24 17.29
C ASP A 406 7.00 -0.74 18.40
N PHE A 407 7.13 -2.07 18.56
CA PHE A 407 8.04 -2.68 19.52
C PHE A 407 9.52 -2.40 19.22
N LYS A 408 9.90 -2.25 17.95
CA LYS A 408 11.28 -1.91 17.55
C LYS A 408 11.56 -0.41 17.70
N ASP A 409 10.58 0.43 17.42
CA ASP A 409 10.74 1.89 17.39
C ASP A 409 10.63 2.52 18.80
N GLU A 410 9.54 2.23 19.53
CA GLU A 410 9.19 2.89 20.80
C GLU A 410 9.98 2.37 22.01
N ASN A 411 10.41 1.11 21.96
CA ASN A 411 11.11 0.44 23.07
C ASN A 411 12.62 0.29 22.82
N SER A 412 13.19 1.08 21.92
CA SER A 412 14.58 0.92 21.45
C SER A 412 15.64 0.96 22.56
N SER A 413 15.36 1.57 23.72
CA SER A 413 16.22 1.53 24.91
C SER A 413 16.00 0.31 25.83
N GLU A 414 14.77 -0.20 25.97
CA GLU A 414 14.44 -1.35 26.82
C GLU A 414 14.59 -2.69 26.07
N ALA A 415 14.40 -2.70 24.76
CA ALA A 415 14.69 -3.82 23.87
C ALA A 415 16.20 -3.97 23.56
N ALA A 416 17.04 -3.05 24.05
CA ALA A 416 18.48 -3.13 23.92
C ALA A 416 19.00 -4.42 24.59
N GLY A 417 19.48 -5.36 23.77
CA GLY A 417 19.95 -6.69 24.21
C GLY A 417 19.00 -7.85 23.88
N ILE A 418 17.77 -7.58 23.44
CA ILE A 418 16.83 -8.61 22.97
C ILE A 418 17.00 -8.82 21.45
N ALA A 419 17.27 -10.06 21.02
CA ALA A 419 17.25 -10.42 19.61
C ALA A 419 15.79 -10.62 19.14
N VAL A 420 15.30 -9.69 18.31
CA VAL A 420 13.95 -9.76 17.72
C VAL A 420 14.01 -10.33 16.32
N ILE A 421 13.43 -11.50 16.11
CA ILE A 421 13.40 -12.21 14.83
C ILE A 421 11.95 -12.36 14.39
N SER A 422 11.64 -12.00 13.16
CA SER A 422 10.29 -12.09 12.59
C SER A 422 10.31 -12.85 11.28
N HIS A 423 9.36 -13.77 11.12
CA HIS A 423 9.16 -14.53 9.89
C HIS A 423 7.69 -14.56 9.54
N PHE A 424 7.36 -14.05 8.37
CA PHE A 424 6.01 -14.05 7.84
C PHE A 424 5.92 -15.11 6.74
N VAL A 425 5.13 -16.16 7.00
CA VAL A 425 5.05 -17.34 6.14
C VAL A 425 4.48 -17.02 4.75
N SER A 426 3.62 -16.01 4.64
CA SER A 426 3.04 -15.57 3.37
C SER A 426 3.83 -14.47 2.66
N ALA A 427 5.07 -14.14 3.08
CA ALA A 427 5.83 -13.09 2.40
C ALA A 427 6.39 -13.54 1.04
N SER A 428 6.78 -14.81 0.91
CA SER A 428 7.34 -15.41 -0.30
C SER A 428 6.96 -16.89 -0.44
N ASN A 429 7.32 -17.52 -1.57
CA ASN A 429 7.15 -18.97 -1.71
C ASN A 429 8.11 -19.75 -0.78
N ASN A 430 9.32 -19.22 -0.56
CA ASN A 430 10.35 -19.87 0.25
C ASN A 430 10.10 -19.73 1.75
N SER A 431 9.30 -18.74 2.17
CA SER A 431 8.91 -18.55 3.58
C SER A 431 7.96 -19.62 4.11
N THR A 432 7.42 -20.48 3.23
CA THR A 432 6.58 -21.63 3.63
C THR A 432 7.37 -22.83 4.16
N ASP A 433 8.69 -22.84 3.97
CA ASP A 433 9.58 -23.92 4.39
C ASP A 433 10.11 -23.68 5.82
N LEU A 434 9.74 -24.59 6.73
CA LEU A 434 10.18 -24.58 8.12
C LEU A 434 11.71 -24.64 8.27
N VAL A 435 12.40 -25.35 7.38
CA VAL A 435 13.86 -25.49 7.43
C VAL A 435 14.53 -24.14 7.20
N ASN A 436 14.02 -23.33 6.26
CA ASN A 436 14.53 -22.00 5.99
C ASN A 436 14.30 -21.06 7.18
N PHE A 437 13.13 -21.13 7.81
CA PHE A 437 12.83 -20.40 9.04
C PHE A 437 13.82 -20.76 10.17
N ILE A 438 14.00 -22.06 10.45
CA ILE A 438 14.90 -22.51 11.52
C ILE A 438 16.34 -22.02 11.26
N ARG A 439 16.85 -22.19 10.03
CA ARG A 439 18.18 -21.71 9.66
C ARG A 439 18.31 -20.21 9.82
N HIS A 440 17.29 -19.46 9.38
CA HIS A 440 17.26 -18.01 9.53
C HIS A 440 17.38 -17.59 11.00
N CYS A 441 16.64 -18.24 11.90
CA CYS A 441 16.73 -17.97 13.33
C CYS A 441 18.12 -18.31 13.90
N ILE A 442 18.68 -19.48 13.58
CA ILE A 442 20.02 -19.90 14.06
C ILE A 442 21.07 -18.85 13.66
N VAL A 443 21.09 -18.45 12.39
CA VAL A 443 22.04 -17.46 11.89
C VAL A 443 21.86 -16.13 12.61
N LYS A 444 20.63 -15.64 12.75
CA LYS A 444 20.35 -14.36 13.40
C LYS A 444 20.72 -14.34 14.89
N LEU A 445 20.47 -15.42 15.61
CA LEU A 445 20.83 -15.54 17.03
C LEU A 445 22.34 -15.62 17.23
N ARG A 446 23.04 -16.39 16.38
CA ARG A 446 24.51 -16.45 16.40
C ARG A 446 25.14 -15.10 16.06
N GLU A 447 24.62 -14.40 15.04
CA GLU A 447 25.01 -13.03 14.70
C GLU A 447 24.81 -12.08 15.90
N ALA A 448 23.69 -12.20 16.63
CA ALA A 448 23.38 -11.30 17.74
C ALA A 448 24.26 -11.52 18.99
N TYR A 449 24.59 -12.77 19.33
CA TYR A 449 25.17 -13.10 20.65
C TYR A 449 26.61 -13.65 20.64
N LEU A 450 27.09 -14.19 19.51
CA LEU A 450 28.43 -14.79 19.43
C LEU A 450 29.46 -13.87 18.75
N LEU A 451 29.04 -12.75 18.16
CA LEU A 451 29.94 -11.80 17.52
C LEU A 451 30.53 -10.82 18.56
N SER A 452 31.64 -11.22 19.18
CA SER A 452 32.55 -10.31 19.91
C SER A 452 33.69 -9.75 19.03
N GLU A 453 33.87 -10.27 17.80
CA GLU A 453 34.87 -9.85 16.81
C GLU A 453 34.24 -9.75 15.40
N PRO A 454 34.74 -8.89 14.49
CA PRO A 454 34.13 -8.62 13.18
C PRO A 454 34.44 -9.77 12.19
N HIS A 455 33.82 -10.92 12.40
CA HIS A 455 33.74 -11.94 11.36
C HIS A 455 32.67 -11.55 10.34
N ASP A 456 32.97 -11.78 9.05
CA ASP A 456 32.04 -11.57 7.95
C ASP A 456 30.78 -12.45 8.19
N PRO A 457 29.54 -11.89 8.17
CA PRO A 457 28.31 -12.68 8.24
C PRO A 457 28.28 -13.85 7.25
N LEU A 458 28.98 -13.73 6.12
CA LEU A 458 29.12 -14.80 5.12
C LEU A 458 29.89 -16.02 5.67
N SER A 459 30.85 -15.85 6.58
CA SER A 459 31.61 -16.97 7.19
C SER A 459 30.75 -17.83 8.13
N ILE A 460 29.88 -17.22 8.93
CA ILE A 460 28.94 -17.96 9.81
C ILE A 460 27.95 -18.73 8.95
N ARG A 461 27.46 -18.10 7.87
CA ARG A 461 26.54 -18.76 6.94
C ARG A 461 27.21 -19.90 6.19
N ALA A 462 28.43 -19.70 5.69
CA ALA A 462 29.21 -20.78 5.10
C ALA A 462 29.46 -21.93 6.09
N ALA A 463 29.63 -21.65 7.39
CA ALA A 463 29.71 -22.69 8.41
C ALA A 463 28.36 -23.45 8.57
N VAL A 464 27.23 -22.75 8.63
CA VAL A 464 25.90 -23.38 8.72
C VAL A 464 25.52 -24.14 7.44
N GLU A 465 25.91 -23.62 6.27
CA GLU A 465 25.68 -24.23 4.96
C GLU A 465 26.58 -25.44 4.73
N SER A 466 27.87 -25.36 5.09
CA SER A 466 28.79 -26.51 5.04
C SER A 466 28.42 -27.60 6.03
N GLU A 467 27.90 -27.23 7.22
CA GLU A 467 27.25 -28.17 8.14
C GLU A 467 26.01 -28.83 7.49
N SER A 468 25.20 -28.08 6.74
CA SER A 468 23.99 -28.58 6.04
C SER A 468 24.23 -29.38 4.75
N GLU A 469 25.33 -29.14 4.03
CA GLU A 469 25.68 -29.87 2.80
C GLU A 469 26.30 -31.25 3.08
N ALA A 470 26.72 -31.49 4.33
CA ALA A 470 26.98 -32.85 4.80
C ALA A 470 25.68 -33.65 4.67
N LYS A 471 25.62 -34.54 3.67
CA LYS A 471 24.44 -35.31 3.22
C LYS A 471 23.70 -36.12 4.31
N ASP A 472 24.20 -36.14 5.54
CA ASP A 472 23.72 -36.94 6.67
C ASP A 472 23.21 -36.15 7.90
N GLN A 473 23.11 -34.81 7.85
CA GLN A 473 22.48 -34.09 8.98
C GLN A 473 20.96 -34.33 9.02
N SER A 474 20.53 -35.02 10.07
CA SER A 474 19.12 -35.27 10.33
C SER A 474 18.36 -33.97 10.66
N PHE A 475 17.10 -33.85 10.24
CA PHE A 475 16.24 -32.71 10.60
C PHE A 475 16.15 -32.50 12.13
N ARG A 476 16.26 -33.60 12.89
CA ARG A 476 16.33 -33.57 14.35
C ARG A 476 17.53 -32.78 14.87
N SER A 477 18.72 -33.01 14.30
CA SER A 477 19.93 -32.26 14.65
C SER A 477 19.79 -30.76 14.38
N LEU A 478 19.06 -30.39 13.32
CA LEU A 478 18.74 -28.98 13.03
C LEU A 478 17.80 -28.38 14.11
N CYS A 479 16.80 -29.13 14.58
CA CYS A 479 15.94 -28.70 15.68
C CYS A 479 16.71 -28.58 17.00
N GLU A 480 17.64 -29.49 17.29
CA GLU A 480 18.50 -29.42 18.48
C GLU A 480 19.41 -28.18 18.41
N ALA A 481 20.02 -27.92 17.24
CA ALA A 481 20.81 -26.70 17.01
C ALA A 481 19.97 -25.43 17.15
N PHE A 482 18.70 -25.47 16.72
CA PHE A 482 17.76 -24.37 16.91
C PHE A 482 17.51 -24.10 18.39
N VAL A 483 17.15 -25.12 19.18
CA VAL A 483 16.90 -24.97 20.62
C VAL A 483 18.16 -24.49 21.35
N ALA A 484 19.34 -24.98 20.97
CA ALA A 484 20.61 -24.48 21.50
C ALA A 484 20.83 -23.00 21.16
N ALA A 485 20.54 -22.56 19.94
CA ALA A 485 20.66 -21.16 19.54
C ALA A 485 19.69 -20.24 20.30
N LEU A 486 18.48 -20.71 20.64
CA LEU A 486 17.53 -19.96 21.48
C LEU A 486 18.05 -19.72 22.91
N GLY A 487 18.98 -20.54 23.37
CA GLY A 487 19.62 -20.42 24.68
C GLY A 487 20.78 -19.43 24.74
N LEU A 488 21.19 -18.82 23.61
CA LEU A 488 22.33 -17.89 23.55
C LEU A 488 22.06 -16.56 24.27
N GLY A 489 20.81 -16.13 24.36
CA GLY A 489 20.43 -14.87 25.00
C GLY A 489 18.92 -14.59 24.91
N PRO A 490 18.46 -13.44 25.44
CA PRO A 490 17.04 -13.05 25.43
C PRO A 490 16.50 -12.82 24.02
N CYS A 491 15.56 -13.63 23.53
CA CYS A 491 15.05 -13.49 22.17
C CYS A 491 13.52 -13.51 22.09
N VAL A 492 13.01 -12.77 21.11
CA VAL A 492 11.59 -12.75 20.74
C VAL A 492 11.47 -13.19 19.30
N ILE A 493 10.72 -14.26 19.07
CA ILE A 493 10.51 -14.82 17.74
C ILE A 493 9.04 -14.67 17.37
N LEU A 494 8.75 -13.92 16.30
CA LEU A 494 7.43 -13.78 15.72
C LEU A 494 7.32 -14.66 14.47
N LEU A 495 6.41 -15.64 14.47
CA LEU A 495 6.10 -16.49 13.32
C LEU A 495 4.63 -16.30 12.92
N ASP A 496 4.40 -15.50 11.87
CA ASP A 496 3.06 -15.21 11.35
C ASP A 496 2.61 -16.25 10.31
N GLY A 497 1.40 -16.77 10.47
CA GLY A 497 0.76 -17.62 9.47
C GLY A 497 1.18 -19.09 9.53
N VAL A 498 1.33 -19.67 10.72
CA VAL A 498 1.76 -21.09 10.87
C VAL A 498 0.81 -22.08 10.16
N ASN A 499 -0.43 -21.67 9.90
CA ASN A 499 -1.39 -22.42 9.11
C ASN A 499 -0.97 -22.61 7.63
N GLU A 500 0.02 -21.86 7.14
CA GLU A 500 0.53 -21.92 5.77
C GLU A 500 1.88 -22.65 5.67
N LEU A 501 2.42 -23.15 6.78
CA LEU A 501 3.63 -23.98 6.76
C LEU A 501 3.40 -25.27 5.96
N THR A 502 4.39 -25.62 5.16
CA THR A 502 4.40 -26.82 4.31
C THR A 502 5.15 -27.97 4.99
N SER A 503 5.36 -29.08 4.26
CA SER A 503 6.17 -30.20 4.74
C SER A 503 7.63 -29.82 4.92
N ALA A 504 8.29 -30.37 5.93
CA ALA A 504 9.72 -30.21 6.16
C ALA A 504 10.45 -31.55 5.89
N ARG A 505 11.78 -31.54 5.77
CA ARG A 505 12.57 -32.76 5.56
C ARG A 505 12.22 -33.83 6.63
N GLY A 506 11.57 -34.91 6.21
CA GLY A 506 11.19 -36.02 7.08
C GLY A 506 9.90 -35.83 7.90
N LEU A 507 9.17 -34.71 7.73
CA LEU A 507 7.88 -34.46 8.36
C LEU A 507 6.83 -34.04 7.33
N SER A 508 5.65 -34.65 7.41
CA SER A 508 4.47 -34.20 6.67
C SER A 508 4.04 -32.79 7.12
N ALA A 509 3.33 -32.07 6.25
CA ALA A 509 2.77 -30.76 6.60
C ALA A 509 1.85 -30.83 7.84
N ARG A 510 1.22 -31.99 8.08
CA ARG A 510 0.42 -32.23 9.27
C ARG A 510 1.28 -32.29 10.54
N GLU A 511 2.36 -33.06 10.53
CA GLU A 511 3.27 -33.18 11.68
C GLU A 511 3.97 -31.85 11.99
N VAL A 512 4.29 -31.06 10.96
CA VAL A 512 4.79 -29.69 11.12
C VAL A 512 3.78 -28.82 11.86
N LYS A 513 2.51 -28.85 11.42
CA LYS A 513 1.40 -28.10 12.04
C LYS A 513 0.99 -28.65 13.41
N GLU A 514 1.27 -29.90 13.71
CA GLU A 514 1.12 -30.46 15.05
C GLU A 514 2.27 -30.03 15.99
N PHE A 515 3.26 -29.28 15.48
CA PHE A 515 4.46 -28.84 16.20
C PHE A 515 5.31 -30.01 16.70
N ALA A 516 5.30 -31.13 15.98
CA ALA A 516 6.09 -32.32 16.31
C ALA A 516 7.61 -32.07 16.26
N TRP A 517 8.04 -30.99 15.61
CA TRP A 517 9.43 -30.55 15.53
C TRP A 517 9.90 -29.76 16.77
N LEU A 518 8.96 -29.30 17.62
CA LEU A 518 9.23 -28.52 18.84
C LEU A 518 8.69 -29.26 20.08
N GLN A 519 9.31 -30.39 20.38
CA GLN A 519 8.96 -31.24 21.54
C GLN A 519 9.67 -30.82 22.83
N GLU A 520 10.84 -30.18 22.72
CA GLU A 520 11.60 -29.69 23.86
C GLU A 520 11.00 -28.40 24.42
N SER A 521 11.14 -28.20 25.74
CA SER A 521 10.71 -26.96 26.38
C SER A 521 11.60 -25.80 25.94
N LEU A 522 11.00 -24.72 25.45
CA LEU A 522 11.74 -23.52 25.07
C LEU A 522 12.50 -22.93 26.27
N PRO A 523 13.70 -22.35 26.05
CA PRO A 523 14.43 -21.61 27.07
C PRO A 523 13.60 -20.47 27.68
N ARG A 524 13.83 -20.15 28.95
CA ARG A 524 13.06 -19.09 29.65
C ARG A 524 13.33 -17.69 29.09
N THR A 525 14.49 -17.51 28.49
CA THR A 525 14.94 -16.32 27.78
C THR A 525 14.33 -16.20 26.37
N CYS A 526 13.60 -17.20 25.90
CA CYS A 526 12.91 -17.17 24.60
C CYS A 526 11.41 -16.88 24.78
N ARG A 527 10.87 -16.01 23.92
CA ARG A 527 9.45 -15.73 23.78
C ARG A 527 9.02 -15.96 22.33
N LEU A 528 8.18 -16.96 22.10
CA LEU A 528 7.70 -17.34 20.77
C LEU A 528 6.25 -16.87 20.58
N ILE A 529 6.04 -15.97 19.62
CA ILE A 529 4.72 -15.44 19.24
C ILE A 529 4.31 -16.07 17.92
N LEU A 530 3.16 -16.72 17.90
CA LEU A 530 2.61 -17.43 16.75
C LEU A 530 1.28 -16.82 16.32
N THR A 531 1.02 -16.70 15.02
CA THR A 531 -0.34 -16.38 14.54
C THR A 531 -0.94 -17.54 13.77
N THR A 532 -2.21 -17.84 14.02
CA THR A 532 -2.92 -18.93 13.32
C THR A 532 -4.42 -18.71 13.23
N THR A 533 -5.10 -19.51 12.41
CA THR A 533 -6.56 -19.52 12.30
C THR A 533 -7.18 -20.54 13.24
N ARG A 534 -8.36 -20.22 13.81
CA ARG A 534 -9.11 -21.11 14.73
C ARG A 534 -9.36 -22.52 14.17
N SER A 535 -9.54 -22.61 12.85
CA SER A 535 -9.83 -23.86 12.14
C SER A 535 -8.61 -24.71 11.83
N ASP A 536 -7.39 -24.19 12.00
CA ASP A 536 -6.16 -24.90 11.63
C ASP A 536 -5.75 -25.96 12.66
N ILE A 537 -4.98 -26.95 12.20
CA ILE A 537 -4.43 -28.03 13.02
C ILE A 537 -3.49 -27.46 14.10
N SER A 538 -2.73 -26.41 13.78
CA SER A 538 -1.82 -25.72 14.72
C SER A 538 -2.55 -25.21 15.96
N HIS A 539 -3.71 -24.59 15.78
CA HIS A 539 -4.54 -24.13 16.90
C HIS A 539 -4.97 -25.30 17.78
N ARG A 540 -5.48 -26.38 17.16
CA ARG A 540 -5.97 -27.58 17.88
C ARG A 540 -4.87 -28.29 18.67
N SER A 541 -3.66 -28.33 18.13
CA SER A 541 -2.50 -28.94 18.80
C SER A 541 -2.01 -28.10 19.97
N LEU A 542 -1.89 -26.78 19.78
CA LEU A 542 -1.25 -25.89 20.75
C LEU A 542 -2.17 -25.43 21.89
N VAL A 543 -3.49 -25.31 21.68
CA VAL A 543 -4.43 -24.74 22.66
C VAL A 543 -4.43 -25.47 24.01
N ASN A 544 -4.17 -26.78 24.01
CA ASN A 544 -4.18 -27.61 25.21
C ASN A 544 -2.80 -27.74 25.87
N ARG A 545 -1.75 -27.18 25.28
CA ARG A 545 -0.40 -27.26 25.87
C ARG A 545 -0.29 -26.28 27.04
N LYS A 546 0.39 -26.73 28.11
CA LYS A 546 0.54 -25.95 29.35
C LYS A 546 1.46 -24.74 29.20
N ASP A 547 2.34 -24.75 28.21
CA ASP A 547 3.35 -23.73 27.89
C ASP A 547 2.84 -22.66 26.91
N VAL A 548 1.55 -22.67 26.56
CA VAL A 548 0.93 -21.75 25.59
C VAL A 548 -0.08 -20.79 26.25
N ILE A 549 0.00 -19.51 25.88
CA ILE A 549 -1.00 -18.47 26.12
C ILE A 549 -1.78 -18.25 24.83
N VAL A 550 -3.10 -18.25 24.89
CA VAL A 550 -3.94 -18.00 23.71
C VAL A 550 -4.58 -16.63 23.83
N VAL A 551 -4.31 -15.76 22.85
CA VAL A 551 -4.91 -14.43 22.74
C VAL A 551 -5.80 -14.43 21.51
N ASN A 552 -7.07 -14.07 21.68
CA ASN A 552 -7.99 -13.93 20.56
C ASN A 552 -7.88 -12.53 19.95
N CYS A 553 -7.95 -12.44 18.62
CA CYS A 553 -8.13 -11.14 17.97
C CYS A 553 -9.42 -10.47 18.45
N PRO A 554 -9.43 -9.15 18.64
CA PRO A 554 -10.61 -8.41 19.07
C PRO A 554 -11.78 -8.59 18.10
N GLU A 555 -12.98 -8.85 18.63
CA GLU A 555 -14.21 -9.02 17.81
C GLU A 555 -14.58 -7.73 17.05
N SER A 556 -14.15 -6.57 17.56
CA SER A 556 -14.33 -5.24 16.95
C SER A 556 -13.79 -5.15 15.52
N THR A 557 -12.79 -5.95 15.16
CA THR A 557 -12.20 -6.03 13.81
C THR A 557 -13.13 -6.67 12.77
N THR A 558 -14.20 -7.33 13.21
CA THR A 558 -15.20 -7.99 12.35
C THR A 558 -16.58 -7.30 12.38
N ASP A 559 -16.73 -6.24 13.18
CA ASP A 559 -17.98 -5.49 13.28
C ASP A 559 -18.22 -4.69 11.99
N PRO A 560 -19.37 -4.88 11.30
CA PRO A 560 -19.72 -4.12 10.10
C PRO A 560 -19.73 -2.59 10.30
N ILE A 561 -20.04 -2.10 11.51
CA ILE A 561 -20.06 -0.66 11.79
C ILE A 561 -18.64 -0.10 11.78
N ASN A 562 -17.73 -0.74 12.52
CA ASN A 562 -16.30 -0.40 12.51
C ASN A 562 -15.70 -0.58 11.11
N THR A 563 -16.14 -1.60 10.40
CA THR A 563 -15.70 -1.85 9.04
C THR A 563 -16.08 -0.71 8.10
N LEU A 564 -17.32 -0.23 8.19
CA LEU A 564 -17.77 0.90 7.37
C LEU A 564 -17.06 2.21 7.75
N SER A 565 -16.83 2.45 9.04
CA SER A 565 -16.08 3.63 9.48
C SER A 565 -14.62 3.57 9.01
N MET A 566 -13.98 2.41 9.12
CA MET A 566 -12.62 2.16 8.62
C MET A 566 -12.50 2.46 7.12
N VAL A 567 -13.45 1.96 6.32
CA VAL A 567 -13.42 2.21 4.87
C VAL A 567 -13.66 3.69 4.55
N LYS A 568 -14.60 4.36 5.23
CA LYS A 568 -14.85 5.80 5.03
C LYS A 568 -13.67 6.67 5.44
N GLN A 569 -12.95 6.29 6.49
CA GLN A 569 -11.73 6.98 6.92
C GLN A 569 -10.63 6.86 5.86
N HIS A 570 -10.54 5.71 5.19
CA HIS A 570 -9.55 5.49 4.13
C HIS A 570 -9.92 6.18 2.80
N ASP A 571 -11.21 6.17 2.41
CA ASP A 571 -11.70 6.85 1.21
C ASP A 571 -12.96 7.69 1.52
N PRO A 572 -12.80 9.00 1.80
CA PRO A 572 -13.92 9.89 2.10
C PRO A 572 -14.94 10.02 0.96
N LEU A 573 -14.55 9.72 -0.28
CA LEU A 573 -15.42 9.80 -1.45
C LEU A 573 -16.21 8.52 -1.72
N LEU A 574 -15.98 7.47 -0.94
CA LEU A 574 -16.60 6.16 -1.16
C LEU A 574 -18.12 6.21 -1.24
N SER A 575 -18.77 7.01 -0.38
CA SER A 575 -20.23 7.16 -0.43
C SER A 575 -20.71 7.76 -1.76
N GLN A 576 -19.96 8.69 -2.35
CA GLN A 576 -20.28 9.30 -3.63
C GLN A 576 -19.97 8.35 -4.79
N LEU A 577 -18.89 7.58 -4.69
CA LEU A 577 -18.48 6.57 -5.68
C LEU A 577 -19.55 5.48 -5.87
N VAL A 578 -20.14 5.01 -4.77
CA VAL A 578 -21.20 3.98 -4.82
C VAL A 578 -22.57 4.60 -5.20
N GLY A 579 -22.68 5.93 -5.30
CA GLY A 579 -23.91 6.63 -5.68
C GLY A 579 -24.84 6.94 -4.50
N GLY A 580 -24.27 7.15 -3.31
CA GLY A 580 -24.95 7.62 -2.10
C GLY A 580 -24.79 6.70 -0.89
N GLU A 581 -25.05 7.24 0.30
CA GLU A 581 -24.97 6.51 1.58
C GLU A 581 -25.88 5.28 1.64
N SER A 582 -27.06 5.33 1.03
CA SER A 582 -27.98 4.18 0.99
C SER A 582 -27.38 2.96 0.29
N ARG A 583 -26.63 3.17 -0.81
CA ARG A 583 -25.97 2.06 -1.52
C ARG A 583 -24.74 1.59 -0.76
N LEU A 584 -24.01 2.49 -0.13
CA LEU A 584 -22.89 2.12 0.74
C LEU A 584 -23.34 1.26 1.94
N GLN A 585 -24.50 1.56 2.53
CA GLN A 585 -25.10 0.69 3.56
C GLN A 585 -25.45 -0.70 3.05
N ARG A 586 -25.86 -0.84 1.78
CA ARG A 586 -26.06 -2.15 1.15
C ARG A 586 -24.74 -2.89 0.94
N VAL A 587 -23.68 -2.18 0.57
CA VAL A 587 -22.33 -2.75 0.44
C VAL A 587 -21.85 -3.27 1.80
N SER A 588 -22.02 -2.52 2.89
CA SER A 588 -21.60 -2.98 4.23
C SER A 588 -22.34 -4.22 4.73
N GLN A 589 -23.49 -4.56 4.14
CA GLN A 589 -24.24 -5.78 4.46
C GLN A 589 -23.74 -7.02 3.70
N LEU A 590 -22.83 -6.86 2.74
CA LEU A 590 -22.26 -8.00 2.02
C LEU A 590 -21.45 -8.89 2.96
N LYS A 591 -21.53 -10.21 2.77
CA LYS A 591 -20.82 -11.18 3.60
C LYS A 591 -19.30 -10.97 3.59
N ILE A 592 -18.72 -10.52 2.48
CA ILE A 592 -17.29 -10.23 2.38
C ILE A 592 -16.84 -9.09 3.33
N MET A 593 -17.75 -8.15 3.65
CA MET A 593 -17.50 -7.03 4.56
C MET A 593 -17.47 -7.44 6.03
N SER A 594 -17.77 -8.70 6.38
CA SER A 594 -17.66 -9.19 7.76
C SER A 594 -16.21 -9.42 8.21
N THR A 595 -15.23 -9.11 7.36
CA THR A 595 -13.80 -9.26 7.64
C THR A 595 -13.06 -8.00 7.22
N ALA A 596 -12.05 -7.61 7.99
CA ALA A 596 -11.21 -6.45 7.68
C ALA A 596 -10.54 -6.57 6.30
N LEU A 597 -10.07 -7.76 5.92
CA LEU A 597 -9.49 -8.02 4.60
C LEU A 597 -10.52 -7.83 3.49
N GLY A 598 -11.71 -8.42 3.62
CA GLY A 598 -12.76 -8.28 2.62
C GLY A 598 -13.22 -6.82 2.47
N ALA A 599 -13.27 -6.07 3.56
CA ALA A 599 -13.54 -4.65 3.53
C ALA A 599 -12.48 -3.84 2.78
N ARG A 600 -11.19 -4.12 3.04
CA ARG A 600 -10.09 -3.51 2.30
C ARG A 600 -10.15 -3.84 0.81
N VAL A 601 -10.46 -5.08 0.45
CA VAL A 601 -10.63 -5.50 -0.95
C VAL A 601 -11.77 -4.75 -1.60
N VAL A 602 -12.97 -4.74 -1.02
CA VAL A 602 -14.12 -4.01 -1.56
C VAL A 602 -13.84 -2.51 -1.66
N ALA A 603 -13.22 -1.91 -0.65
CA ALA A 603 -12.81 -0.52 -0.67
C ALA A 603 -11.86 -0.23 -1.85
N SER A 604 -10.80 -1.03 -1.98
CA SER A 604 -9.83 -0.91 -3.06
C SER A 604 -10.50 -1.08 -4.42
N GLU A 605 -11.40 -2.05 -4.56
CA GLU A 605 -12.14 -2.29 -5.79
C GLU A 605 -13.06 -1.13 -6.14
N ILE A 606 -13.78 -0.53 -5.17
CA ILE A 606 -14.58 0.67 -5.40
C ILE A 606 -13.68 1.85 -5.83
N SER A 607 -12.53 2.01 -5.19
CA SER A 607 -11.54 3.04 -5.57
C SER A 607 -10.90 2.77 -6.93
N CYS A 608 -10.76 1.51 -7.37
CA CYS A 608 -10.22 1.15 -8.69
C CYS A 608 -11.28 1.19 -9.81
N HIS A 609 -12.52 0.77 -9.52
CA HIS A 609 -13.67 0.86 -10.42
C HIS A 609 -14.09 2.30 -10.72
N ARG A 610 -13.43 3.31 -10.12
CA ARG A 610 -13.31 4.67 -10.66
C ARG A 610 -13.02 4.68 -12.18
N ILE A 611 -12.34 3.64 -12.69
CA ILE A 611 -11.88 3.48 -14.08
C ILE A 611 -12.81 2.58 -14.93
N TYR A 612 -13.68 1.76 -14.34
CA TYR A 612 -14.50 0.76 -15.06
C TYR A 612 -16.00 0.89 -14.74
N SER A 613 -16.83 1.03 -15.77
CA SER A 613 -18.25 1.44 -15.71
C SER A 613 -19.24 0.45 -15.06
N ASN A 614 -18.80 -0.66 -14.46
CA ASN A 614 -19.69 -1.77 -14.06
C ASN A 614 -19.69 -2.12 -12.55
N LEU A 615 -19.60 -1.12 -11.68
CA LEU A 615 -19.69 -1.32 -10.22
C LEU A 615 -20.96 -2.07 -9.75
N PRO A 616 -22.17 -1.86 -10.33
CA PRO A 616 -23.36 -2.58 -9.91
C PRO A 616 -23.27 -4.10 -10.14
N ALA A 617 -22.77 -4.56 -11.29
CA ALA A 617 -22.59 -5.99 -11.56
C ALA A 617 -21.52 -6.61 -10.65
N PHE A 618 -20.42 -5.90 -10.38
CA PHE A 618 -19.40 -6.36 -9.43
C PHE A 618 -19.97 -6.57 -8.01
N LEU A 619 -20.83 -5.67 -7.55
CA LEU A 619 -21.49 -5.80 -6.24
C LEU A 619 -22.48 -6.97 -6.19
N GLU A 620 -23.15 -7.27 -7.31
CA GLU A 620 -24.00 -8.46 -7.45
C GLU A 620 -23.15 -9.74 -7.45
N ASP A 621 -22.04 -9.77 -8.18
CA ASP A 621 -21.08 -10.88 -8.18
C ASP A 621 -20.51 -11.12 -6.76
N CYS A 622 -20.12 -10.06 -6.05
CA CYS A 622 -19.64 -10.14 -4.66
C CYS A 622 -20.69 -10.64 -3.67
N ALA A 623 -21.98 -10.43 -3.95
CA ALA A 623 -23.07 -10.99 -3.16
C ALA A 623 -23.25 -12.49 -3.41
N GLU A 624 -22.96 -12.97 -4.63
CA GLU A 624 -23.08 -14.38 -5.03
C GLU A 624 -21.82 -15.22 -4.78
N VAL A 625 -20.64 -14.60 -4.65
CA VAL A 625 -19.36 -15.29 -4.43
C VAL A 625 -19.39 -16.02 -3.07
N ARG A 626 -19.72 -17.32 -3.12
CA ARG A 626 -19.21 -18.29 -2.15
C ARG A 626 -17.69 -18.20 -2.19
N VAL A 627 -17.07 -18.20 -1.01
CA VAL A 627 -15.64 -18.04 -0.64
C VAL A 627 -14.62 -18.92 -1.43
N ILE A 628 -14.99 -19.54 -2.53
CA ILE A 628 -14.23 -20.52 -3.29
C ILE A 628 -13.14 -19.88 -4.18
N ALA A 629 -13.26 -18.62 -4.61
CA ALA A 629 -12.26 -18.00 -5.50
C ALA A 629 -10.95 -17.54 -4.80
N LEU A 630 -10.95 -17.30 -3.48
CA LEU A 630 -9.72 -17.01 -2.73
C LEU A 630 -8.84 -18.26 -2.51
N SER A 631 -9.31 -19.45 -2.89
CA SER A 631 -8.51 -20.69 -2.84
C SER A 631 -7.70 -20.97 -4.11
N ARG A 632 -7.89 -20.17 -5.18
CA ARG A 632 -7.21 -20.34 -6.48
C ARG A 632 -6.26 -19.21 -6.88
N LEU A 633 -5.99 -18.23 -6.02
CA LEU A 633 -4.83 -17.33 -6.15
C LEU A 633 -3.50 -18.03 -5.74
N ASN A 634 -3.47 -19.34 -5.89
CA ASN A 634 -2.35 -20.21 -5.53
C ASN A 634 -1.73 -20.75 -6.82
N THR A 635 -1.12 -19.87 -7.63
CA THR A 635 -0.15 -20.21 -8.69
C THR A 635 0.72 -19.00 -9.06
N ASP A 636 2.01 -19.09 -8.72
CA ASP A 636 3.18 -18.60 -9.46
C ASP A 636 3.45 -17.09 -9.67
N ALA A 637 3.18 -16.21 -8.69
CA ALA A 637 3.82 -14.88 -8.67
C ALA A 637 4.14 -14.38 -7.26
N PRO A 638 5.29 -13.71 -7.03
CA PRO A 638 5.62 -13.12 -5.75
C PRO A 638 4.61 -12.01 -5.37
N LEU A 639 4.19 -11.99 -4.10
CA LEU A 639 3.19 -11.08 -3.55
C LEU A 639 3.61 -9.59 -3.52
N SER A 640 4.81 -9.26 -4.04
CA SER A 640 5.19 -7.91 -4.46
C SER A 640 4.48 -7.45 -5.74
N CYS A 641 3.73 -8.34 -6.41
CA CYS A 641 2.94 -8.09 -7.61
C CYS A 641 1.41 -8.17 -7.40
N LEU A 642 0.88 -7.84 -6.21
CA LEU A 642 -0.58 -7.67 -6.01
C LEU A 642 -1.12 -6.28 -6.43
N PHE A 643 -0.30 -5.45 -7.06
CA PHE A 643 -0.81 -4.60 -8.14
C PHE A 643 -1.00 -5.52 -9.35
N ILE A 644 -2.22 -5.56 -9.91
CA ILE A 644 -2.64 -6.29 -11.13
C ILE A 644 -3.45 -7.56 -10.83
N ILE A 645 -4.74 -7.40 -10.50
CA ILE A 645 -5.77 -8.06 -11.32
C ILE A 645 -5.99 -7.12 -12.50
N SER A 646 -5.10 -7.22 -13.49
CA SER A 646 -5.41 -6.84 -14.85
C SER A 646 -6.16 -8.00 -15.44
N LEU A 647 -7.46 -7.79 -15.67
CA LEU A 647 -8.08 -8.34 -16.87
C LEU A 647 -7.42 -7.63 -18.07
N SER A 648 -6.33 -8.18 -18.58
CA SER A 648 -5.88 -7.91 -19.95
C SER A 648 -6.26 -9.10 -20.81
N CYS A 649 -7.45 -9.03 -21.42
CA CYS A 649 -7.59 -9.31 -22.85
C CYS A 649 -8.99 -8.92 -23.32
N GLY A 650 -9.02 -7.94 -24.22
CA GLY A 650 -10.19 -7.53 -24.97
C GLY A 650 -9.73 -6.65 -26.12
N ARG A 651 -8.92 -7.22 -27.03
CA ARG A 651 -8.80 -6.70 -28.39
C ARG A 651 -10.21 -6.58 -28.97
N ILE A 652 -10.61 -5.37 -29.34
CA ILE A 652 -11.17 -5.03 -30.66
C ILE A 652 -10.48 -3.74 -31.08
#